data_AF-A0A9D9IRH0-F1
#
_entry.id   AF-A0A9D9IRH0-F1
#
_cell.length_a   1.000
_cell.length_b   1.000
_cell.length_c   1.000
_cell.angle_alpha   90.00
_cell.angle_beta   90.00
_cell.angle_gamma   90.00
#
_symmetry.space_group_name_H-M   'P 1'
#
loop_
_entity.id
_entity.type
_entity.pdbx_description
1 polymer ?
#
loop_
_entity_poly.entity_id
_entity_poly.type
_entity_poly.pdbx_seq_one_letter_code
_entity_poly.pdbx_strand_id
1 'polypeptide(L)'
;MMRRLLFGFILAVMAVSAVAQMLMQPSAESDELFAAGVDLYNAGKYREAIPLFAKSDSLDKAQLDSTSNRRDYSSMWLASCYYKLGDTLTAADIDANYYRFAPVDRRLTVKSDSLLQIGMEYFNQGDYAKAAEYLTKCAEIEKSVLGESHIFYGNSLNFITLCYYYLGNSNSAILFGKKGLTIYEKVLGKEHPNYATSLSNLAGYNSDIGNYAEAIRLGTEALQIQEKVLGKEHPDYVMSLANLAIINAEISNSDATRYCVEATEALSGIVKRTFADLTARERNLFWDKYKAWFERTIHLIAYDMPSDSLAENGYNGALLAKGLLLNSEVELSTLLKESGDEEVAGIYNDLKNLRLQINKLYEMPVAERPLDADSLERVAQGLERQLVQRSKAYGDYTANLVIDWRQVRQKLGDSDMAVEFVSFPMRNDSVMYAAYCLRKGMALPKMVPLFEERQLTSMDKRLYLSSPMLYNLIWKPLEKEMKGVTTVYFAPSGELYNLPIENLPIDGSTYNSDLRSYRRLSSTRQLALRRDGVEVEKAAVYGGLKYDTDTVTLANDSHKYRTAEPVQWSSRAVADSLNLRDGVYELPATKIEAEDIDKALETARIDTKLYTDTIGTEASFKALSGSEVNALHIATHGFYWTEREATQLDGLAFLNTDMPTVVQE
;
A
#
# COMPACT_ATOMS: atom_id res chain seq x y z
N MET A 1 -1.71 -3.01 22.12
CA MET A 1 -2.31 -2.75 20.79
C MET A 1 -1.23 -2.60 19.73
N MET A 2 -0.17 -1.81 19.95
CA MET A 2 0.88 -1.57 18.95
C MET A 2 1.85 -2.73 18.64
N ARG A 3 2.18 -3.59 19.63
CA ARG A 3 2.88 -4.87 19.36
C ARG A 3 2.14 -5.73 18.34
N ARG A 4 0.80 -5.68 18.36
CA ARG A 4 -0.07 -6.34 17.38
C ARG A 4 -0.19 -5.62 16.05
N LEU A 5 0.15 -4.34 15.96
CA LEU A 5 0.24 -3.64 14.67
C LEU A 5 1.56 -3.98 13.96
N LEU A 6 2.64 -4.21 14.72
CA LEU A 6 3.94 -4.64 14.19
C LEU A 6 3.91 -6.10 13.70
N PHE A 7 3.27 -7.02 14.46
CA PHE A 7 3.18 -8.44 14.10
C PHE A 7 1.88 -8.82 13.36
N GLY A 8 0.77 -8.13 13.60
CA GLY A 8 -0.55 -8.50 13.04
C GLY A 8 -0.69 -8.26 11.55
N PHE A 9 0.14 -7.42 10.92
CA PHE A 9 0.15 -7.29 9.45
C PHE A 9 0.96 -8.40 8.78
N ILE A 10 1.97 -8.92 9.48
CA ILE A 10 2.84 -10.02 9.03
C ILE A 10 2.08 -11.35 9.00
N LEU A 11 1.14 -11.55 9.92
CA LEU A 11 0.41 -12.81 10.13
C LEU A 11 -0.77 -13.05 9.15
N ALA A 12 -1.23 -12.03 8.42
CA ALA A 12 -2.47 -12.07 7.61
C ALA A 12 -2.31 -12.71 6.21
N VAL A 13 -1.24 -13.45 5.94
CA VAL A 13 -0.85 -13.82 4.57
C VAL A 13 -1.55 -15.07 4.01
N MET A 14 -2.30 -15.85 4.79
CA MET A 14 -2.74 -17.19 4.34
C MET A 14 -4.25 -17.46 4.32
N ALA A 15 -5.08 -16.44 4.28
CA ALA A 15 -6.54 -16.64 4.35
C ALA A 15 -7.26 -16.79 3.00
N VAL A 16 -6.67 -16.43 1.85
CA VAL A 16 -7.49 -16.11 0.66
C VAL A 16 -7.36 -17.08 -0.52
N SER A 17 -6.48 -18.08 -0.51
CA SER A 17 -6.36 -18.97 -1.67
C SER A 17 -7.44 -20.06 -1.79
N ALA A 18 -8.44 -20.11 -0.89
CA ALA A 18 -9.43 -21.19 -0.87
C ALA A 18 -10.89 -20.77 -1.12
N VAL A 19 -11.20 -19.47 -1.20
CA VAL A 19 -12.58 -18.98 -1.24
C VAL A 19 -12.81 -18.05 -2.43
N ALA A 20 -12.83 -18.63 -3.63
CA ALA A 20 -13.64 -18.17 -4.77
C ALA A 20 -13.22 -18.94 -6.02
N GLN A 21 -14.01 -19.95 -6.43
CA GLN A 21 -14.06 -20.36 -7.83
C GLN A 21 -15.33 -21.21 -8.03
N MET A 22 -16.35 -20.53 -8.53
CA MET A 22 -17.56 -21.14 -9.07
C MET A 22 -17.45 -21.05 -10.59
N LEU A 23 -17.81 -22.13 -11.30
CA LEU A 23 -18.52 -22.18 -12.59
C LEU A 23 -18.09 -23.40 -13.44
N MET A 24 -18.56 -24.59 -13.07
CA MET A 24 -19.24 -25.60 -13.92
C MET A 24 -19.52 -26.81 -13.01
N GLN A 25 -20.78 -27.22 -12.92
CA GLN A 25 -21.20 -28.35 -12.08
C GLN A 25 -21.02 -29.67 -12.85
N PRO A 26 -20.50 -30.74 -12.23
CA PRO A 26 -20.42 -32.06 -12.86
C PRO A 26 -21.81 -32.60 -13.22
N SER A 27 -21.86 -33.61 -14.10
CA SER A 27 -23.12 -34.31 -14.37
C SER A 27 -23.63 -35.02 -13.12
N ALA A 28 -24.95 -35.12 -12.97
CA ALA A 28 -25.57 -35.91 -11.91
C ALA A 28 -25.07 -37.36 -11.89
N GLU A 29 -24.73 -37.93 -13.07
CA GLU A 29 -24.14 -39.27 -13.17
C GLU A 29 -22.73 -39.32 -12.56
N SER A 30 -21.87 -38.32 -12.80
CA SER A 30 -20.53 -38.28 -12.19
C SER A 30 -20.62 -38.17 -10.67
N ASP A 31 -21.54 -37.37 -10.14
CA ASP A 31 -21.73 -37.20 -8.71
C ASP A 31 -22.29 -38.46 -8.03
N GLU A 32 -23.23 -39.17 -8.65
CA GLU A 32 -23.71 -40.45 -8.15
C GLU A 32 -22.61 -41.51 -8.10
N LEU A 33 -21.81 -41.62 -9.17
CA LEU A 33 -20.67 -42.55 -9.23
C LEU A 33 -19.61 -42.21 -8.18
N PHE A 34 -19.30 -40.93 -8.02
CA PHE A 34 -18.35 -40.46 -7.03
C PHE A 34 -18.84 -40.76 -5.62
N ALA A 35 -20.10 -40.46 -5.29
CA ALA A 35 -20.68 -40.74 -3.98
C ALA A 35 -20.64 -42.23 -3.63
N ALA A 36 -21.00 -43.10 -4.59
CA ALA A 36 -20.91 -44.54 -4.41
C ALA A 36 -19.46 -45.03 -4.25
N GLY A 37 -18.51 -44.43 -4.99
CA GLY A 37 -17.07 -44.66 -4.82
C GLY A 37 -16.58 -44.31 -3.43
N VAL A 38 -17.00 -43.15 -2.90
CA VAL A 38 -16.68 -42.70 -1.54
C VAL A 38 -17.25 -43.66 -0.49
N ASP A 39 -18.49 -44.13 -0.65
CA ASP A 39 -19.09 -45.10 0.28
C ASP A 39 -18.29 -46.41 0.34
N LEU A 40 -17.86 -46.93 -0.82
CA LEU A 40 -17.00 -48.11 -0.89
C LEU A 40 -15.61 -47.87 -0.32
N TYR A 41 -15.01 -46.70 -0.60
CA TYR A 41 -13.71 -46.31 -0.07
C TYR A 41 -13.75 -46.25 1.47
N ASN A 42 -14.76 -45.62 2.04
CA ASN A 42 -14.95 -45.49 3.49
C ASN A 42 -15.22 -46.86 4.15
N ALA A 43 -15.82 -47.81 3.42
CA ALA A 43 -15.97 -49.20 3.85
C ALA A 43 -14.68 -50.05 3.71
N GLY A 44 -13.56 -49.46 3.28
CA GLY A 44 -12.28 -50.15 3.07
C GLY A 44 -12.23 -51.02 1.78
N LYS A 45 -13.23 -50.88 0.90
CA LYS A 45 -13.38 -51.68 -0.33
C LYS A 45 -12.72 -50.99 -1.52
N TYR A 46 -11.41 -50.71 -1.41
CA TYR A 46 -10.67 -49.91 -2.40
C TYR A 46 -10.71 -50.48 -3.83
N ARG A 47 -10.65 -51.82 -3.98
CA ARG A 47 -10.75 -52.47 -5.31
C ARG A 47 -12.10 -52.25 -5.98
N GLU A 48 -13.18 -52.19 -5.19
CA GLU A 48 -14.54 -51.96 -5.70
C GLU A 48 -14.78 -50.47 -5.98
N ALA A 49 -14.10 -49.56 -5.25
CA ALA A 49 -14.19 -48.12 -5.45
C ALA A 49 -13.45 -47.62 -6.71
N ILE A 50 -12.33 -48.25 -7.08
CA ILE A 50 -11.50 -47.89 -8.26
C ILE A 50 -12.32 -47.69 -9.55
N PRO A 51 -13.16 -48.63 -10.01
CA PRO A 51 -13.89 -48.45 -11.27
C PRO A 51 -14.90 -47.30 -11.21
N LEU A 52 -15.43 -46.98 -10.03
CA LEU A 52 -16.36 -45.86 -9.84
C LEU A 52 -15.64 -44.51 -9.94
N PHE A 53 -14.50 -44.37 -9.24
CA PHE A 53 -13.69 -43.15 -9.33
C PHE A 53 -13.09 -42.94 -10.72
N ALA A 54 -12.64 -44.02 -11.39
CA ALA A 54 -12.12 -43.92 -12.75
C ALA A 54 -13.21 -43.44 -13.75
N LYS A 55 -14.44 -43.94 -13.59
CA LYS A 55 -15.57 -43.51 -14.44
C LYS A 55 -15.99 -42.07 -14.13
N SER A 56 -16.06 -41.67 -12.86
CA SER A 56 -16.34 -40.29 -12.48
C SER A 56 -15.25 -39.33 -12.98
N ASP A 57 -13.97 -39.66 -12.83
CA ASP A 57 -12.85 -38.86 -13.31
C ASP A 57 -12.90 -38.64 -14.83
N SER A 58 -13.23 -39.69 -15.59
CA SER A 58 -13.40 -39.58 -17.05
C SER A 58 -14.57 -38.66 -17.44
N LEU A 59 -15.68 -38.68 -16.69
CA LEU A 59 -16.82 -37.82 -16.94
C LEU A 59 -16.51 -36.36 -16.59
N ASP A 60 -15.87 -36.14 -15.44
CA ASP A 60 -15.47 -34.81 -14.98
C ASP A 60 -14.48 -34.16 -15.96
N LYS A 61 -13.46 -34.89 -16.44
CA LYS A 61 -12.49 -34.38 -17.42
C LYS A 61 -13.06 -34.13 -18.81
N ALA A 62 -14.15 -34.80 -19.17
CA ALA A 62 -14.84 -34.58 -20.45
C ALA A 62 -15.76 -33.35 -20.43
N GLN A 63 -16.24 -32.94 -19.25
CA GLN A 63 -17.23 -31.86 -19.11
C GLN A 63 -16.67 -30.59 -18.47
N LEU A 64 -15.63 -30.72 -17.64
CA LEU A 64 -15.03 -29.64 -16.89
C LEU A 64 -13.67 -29.27 -17.49
N ASP A 65 -13.40 -27.98 -17.61
CA ASP A 65 -12.10 -27.47 -18.02
C ASP A 65 -11.08 -27.45 -16.85
N SER A 66 -9.82 -27.18 -17.18
CA SER A 66 -8.70 -27.19 -16.23
C SER A 66 -8.78 -26.16 -15.10
N THR A 67 -9.78 -25.28 -15.09
CA THR A 67 -9.99 -24.30 -14.01
C THR A 67 -10.95 -24.81 -12.92
N SER A 68 -11.63 -25.93 -13.15
CA SER A 68 -12.54 -26.53 -12.16
C SER A 68 -11.80 -27.42 -11.16
N ASN A 69 -11.86 -27.05 -9.88
CA ASN A 69 -11.32 -27.86 -8.78
C ASN A 69 -11.97 -29.25 -8.65
N ARG A 70 -13.16 -29.45 -9.25
CA ARG A 70 -13.84 -30.76 -9.28
C ARG A 70 -13.23 -31.70 -10.32
N ARG A 71 -12.62 -31.16 -11.39
CA ARG A 71 -12.12 -31.92 -12.54
C ARG A 71 -11.17 -33.03 -12.17
N ASP A 72 -10.22 -32.74 -11.28
CA ASP A 72 -9.19 -33.70 -10.86
C ASP A 72 -9.52 -34.35 -9.51
N TYR A 73 -10.70 -34.07 -8.95
CA TYR A 73 -11.05 -34.51 -7.59
C TYR A 73 -11.22 -36.02 -7.50
N SER A 74 -11.84 -36.66 -8.50
CA SER A 74 -12.00 -38.11 -8.57
C SER A 74 -10.65 -38.83 -8.73
N SER A 75 -9.67 -38.20 -9.40
CA SER A 75 -8.31 -38.74 -9.52
C SER A 75 -7.58 -38.84 -8.18
N MET A 76 -7.78 -37.89 -7.26
CA MET A 76 -7.20 -37.94 -5.91
C MET A 76 -7.66 -39.19 -5.14
N TRP A 77 -8.97 -39.50 -5.22
CA TRP A 77 -9.55 -40.67 -4.57
C TRP A 77 -9.10 -41.97 -5.21
N LEU A 78 -9.02 -41.99 -6.54
CA LEU A 78 -8.48 -43.11 -7.30
C LEU A 78 -7.03 -43.40 -6.93
N ALA A 79 -6.17 -42.38 -6.89
CA ALA A 79 -4.78 -42.48 -6.49
C ALA A 79 -4.65 -43.01 -5.05
N SER A 80 -5.47 -42.49 -4.12
CA SER A 80 -5.49 -42.98 -2.75
C SER A 80 -5.92 -44.44 -2.64
N CYS A 81 -6.89 -44.92 -3.44
CA CYS A 81 -7.23 -46.35 -3.48
C CYS A 81 -6.01 -47.22 -3.80
N TYR A 82 -5.24 -46.86 -4.82
CA TYR A 82 -4.02 -47.58 -5.20
C TYR A 82 -2.96 -47.52 -4.10
N TYR A 83 -2.78 -46.35 -3.48
CA TYR A 83 -1.87 -46.20 -2.34
C TYR A 83 -2.27 -47.08 -1.16
N LYS A 84 -3.56 -47.13 -0.78
CA LYS A 84 -4.08 -47.99 0.29
C LYS A 84 -3.93 -49.48 -0.01
N LEU A 85 -3.88 -49.86 -1.29
CA LEU A 85 -3.60 -51.22 -1.73
C LEU A 85 -2.10 -51.55 -1.83
N GLY A 86 -1.22 -50.59 -1.55
CA GLY A 86 0.24 -50.75 -1.58
C GLY A 86 0.90 -50.47 -2.94
N ASP A 87 0.13 -50.07 -3.96
CA ASP A 87 0.64 -49.73 -5.29
C ASP A 87 1.03 -48.26 -5.38
N THR A 88 2.19 -47.94 -4.81
CA THR A 88 2.69 -46.57 -4.69
C THR A 88 3.12 -45.95 -6.02
N LEU A 89 3.47 -46.75 -7.02
CA LEU A 89 3.88 -46.26 -8.35
C LEU A 89 2.65 -45.80 -9.14
N THR A 90 1.63 -46.64 -9.24
CA THR A 90 0.37 -46.28 -9.92
C THR A 90 -0.33 -45.12 -9.22
N ALA A 91 -0.30 -45.09 -7.88
CA ALA A 91 -0.85 -43.98 -7.11
C ALA A 91 -0.16 -42.64 -7.43
N ALA A 92 1.19 -42.63 -7.51
CA ALA A 92 1.96 -41.44 -7.84
C ALA A 92 1.81 -41.00 -9.32
N ASP A 93 1.57 -41.94 -10.24
CA ASP A 93 1.31 -41.64 -11.66
C ASP A 93 -0.05 -40.96 -11.86
N ILE A 94 -1.05 -41.34 -11.06
CA ILE A 94 -2.41 -40.77 -11.13
C ILE A 94 -2.48 -39.39 -10.47
N ASP A 95 -1.86 -39.22 -9.30
CA ASP A 95 -1.78 -37.92 -8.62
C ASP A 95 -0.48 -37.83 -7.83
N ALA A 96 0.54 -37.24 -8.44
CA ALA A 96 1.87 -37.11 -7.83
C ALA A 96 1.89 -36.32 -6.51
N ASN A 97 0.88 -35.46 -6.27
CA ASN A 97 0.89 -34.50 -5.18
C ASN A 97 0.08 -34.97 -3.98
N TYR A 98 -1.04 -35.67 -4.18
CA TYR A 98 -1.97 -35.99 -3.09
C TYR A 98 -2.30 -37.48 -2.88
N TYR A 99 -1.69 -38.39 -3.63
CA TYR A 99 -1.97 -39.83 -3.53
C TYR A 99 -1.75 -40.48 -2.15
N ARG A 100 -0.94 -39.87 -1.27
CA ARG A 100 -0.63 -40.41 0.06
C ARG A 100 -1.66 -40.00 1.12
N PHE A 101 -2.50 -39.00 0.84
CA PHE A 101 -3.47 -38.49 1.80
C PHE A 101 -4.79 -39.23 1.66
N ALA A 102 -5.44 -39.54 2.79
CA ALA A 102 -6.82 -40.00 2.76
C ALA A 102 -7.70 -38.82 2.32
N PRO A 103 -8.39 -38.91 1.18
CA PRO A 103 -9.30 -37.87 0.75
C PRO A 103 -10.46 -37.73 1.74
N VAL A 104 -11.04 -36.53 1.80
CA VAL A 104 -12.13 -36.22 2.73
C VAL A 104 -13.46 -36.34 2.03
N ASP A 105 -14.35 -37.16 2.57
CA ASP A 105 -15.76 -37.18 2.16
C ASP A 105 -16.39 -35.81 2.46
N ARG A 106 -16.55 -34.98 1.43
CA ARG A 106 -17.07 -33.62 1.55
C ARG A 106 -18.51 -33.56 2.04
N ARG A 107 -19.28 -34.64 1.91
CA ARG A 107 -20.63 -34.71 2.48
C ARG A 107 -20.59 -34.56 4.00
N LEU A 108 -19.50 -35.00 4.62
CA LEU A 108 -19.27 -34.90 6.05
C LEU A 108 -18.83 -33.48 6.47
N THR A 109 -18.34 -32.65 5.56
CA THR A 109 -17.79 -31.32 5.85
C THR A 109 -18.67 -30.16 5.39
N VAL A 110 -19.78 -30.38 4.67
CA VAL A 110 -20.64 -29.29 4.15
C VAL A 110 -20.96 -28.23 5.21
N LYS A 111 -21.32 -28.66 6.41
CA LYS A 111 -21.63 -27.75 7.52
C LYS A 111 -20.40 -27.02 8.05
N SER A 112 -19.25 -27.69 8.19
CA SER A 112 -18.01 -27.04 8.63
C SER A 112 -17.49 -26.07 7.56
N ASP A 113 -17.56 -26.43 6.29
CA ASP A 113 -17.18 -25.57 5.15
C ASP A 113 -18.01 -24.28 5.13
N SER A 114 -19.32 -24.36 5.35
CA SER A 114 -20.20 -23.18 5.46
C SER A 114 -19.85 -22.29 6.67
N LEU A 115 -19.57 -22.90 7.82
CA LEU A 115 -19.17 -22.16 9.02
C LEU A 115 -17.79 -21.51 8.86
N LEU A 116 -16.85 -22.19 8.20
CA LEU A 116 -15.55 -21.66 7.84
C LEU A 116 -15.70 -20.41 6.98
N GLN A 117 -16.53 -20.47 5.94
CA GLN A 117 -16.80 -19.31 5.07
C GLN A 117 -17.35 -18.12 5.86
N ILE A 118 -18.36 -18.34 6.71
CA ILE A 118 -18.94 -17.27 7.54
C ILE A 118 -17.90 -16.72 8.52
N GLY A 119 -17.10 -17.60 9.15
CA GLY A 119 -16.03 -17.21 10.06
C GLY A 119 -14.97 -16.34 9.37
N MET A 120 -14.56 -16.70 8.15
CA MET A 120 -13.60 -15.95 7.35
C MET A 120 -14.16 -14.61 6.86
N GLU A 121 -15.45 -14.54 6.55
CA GLU A 121 -16.12 -13.29 6.21
C GLU A 121 -16.05 -12.30 7.38
N TYR A 122 -16.42 -12.73 8.60
CA TYR A 122 -16.27 -11.90 9.79
C TYR A 122 -14.82 -11.54 10.11
N PHE A 123 -13.89 -12.47 9.89
CA PHE A 123 -12.46 -12.23 10.07
C PHE A 123 -11.98 -11.09 9.16
N ASN A 124 -12.36 -11.11 7.88
CA ASN A 124 -11.98 -10.08 6.91
C ASN A 124 -12.61 -8.72 7.22
N GLN A 125 -13.79 -8.70 7.87
CA GLN A 125 -14.44 -7.49 8.36
C GLN A 125 -13.82 -6.97 9.68
N GLY A 126 -12.90 -7.72 10.29
CA GLY A 126 -12.29 -7.38 11.58
C GLY A 126 -13.14 -7.73 12.81
N ASP A 127 -14.27 -8.41 12.65
CA ASP A 127 -15.08 -8.94 13.77
C ASP A 127 -14.52 -10.28 14.24
N TYR A 128 -13.33 -10.22 14.86
CA TYR A 128 -12.59 -11.39 15.31
C TYR A 128 -13.32 -12.21 16.38
N ALA A 129 -14.25 -11.59 17.12
CA ALA A 129 -15.04 -12.27 18.13
C ALA A 129 -16.05 -13.22 17.47
N LYS A 130 -16.82 -12.73 16.49
CA LYS A 130 -17.72 -13.60 15.72
C LYS A 130 -16.95 -14.60 14.87
N ALA A 131 -15.84 -14.18 14.26
CA ALA A 131 -14.98 -15.10 13.52
C ALA A 131 -14.57 -16.29 14.40
N ALA A 132 -14.07 -16.03 15.62
CA ALA A 132 -13.70 -17.08 16.56
C ALA A 132 -14.88 -18.00 16.91
N GLU A 133 -16.09 -17.45 17.08
CA GLU A 133 -17.29 -18.24 17.37
C GLU A 133 -17.60 -19.24 16.24
N TYR A 134 -17.68 -18.76 14.99
CA TYR A 134 -17.99 -19.61 13.83
C TYR A 134 -16.88 -20.62 13.53
N LEU A 135 -15.61 -20.19 13.64
CA LEU A 135 -14.46 -21.06 13.43
C LEU A 135 -14.34 -22.13 14.52
N THR A 136 -14.74 -21.84 15.76
CA THR A 136 -14.80 -22.84 16.83
C THR A 136 -15.85 -23.90 16.53
N LYS A 137 -17.06 -23.49 16.11
CA LYS A 137 -18.11 -24.43 15.68
C LYS A 137 -17.65 -25.28 14.48
N CYS A 138 -16.93 -24.67 13.53
CA CYS A 138 -16.31 -25.38 12.41
C CYS A 138 -15.34 -26.45 12.93
N ALA A 139 -14.40 -26.06 13.79
CA ALA A 139 -13.38 -26.95 14.34
C ALA A 139 -13.98 -28.11 15.15
N GLU A 140 -15.07 -27.89 15.89
CA GLU A 140 -15.78 -28.94 16.64
C GLU A 140 -16.39 -29.99 15.71
N ILE A 141 -16.97 -29.57 14.59
CA ILE A 141 -17.51 -30.48 13.58
C ILE A 141 -16.36 -31.26 12.94
N GLU A 142 -15.32 -30.59 12.46
CA GLU A 142 -14.17 -31.25 11.84
C GLU A 142 -13.50 -32.24 12.80
N LYS A 143 -13.35 -31.87 14.07
CA LYS A 143 -12.83 -32.75 15.11
C LYS A 143 -13.69 -34.01 15.30
N SER A 144 -15.00 -33.86 15.40
CA SER A 144 -15.91 -34.98 15.67
C SER A 144 -16.09 -35.90 14.46
N VAL A 145 -16.05 -35.32 13.26
CA VAL A 145 -16.35 -36.02 12.01
C VAL A 145 -15.09 -36.58 11.34
N LEU A 146 -13.99 -35.82 11.33
CA LEU A 146 -12.75 -36.18 10.63
C LEU A 146 -11.65 -36.66 11.60
N GLY A 147 -11.77 -36.32 12.89
CA GLY A 147 -10.84 -36.70 13.94
C GLY A 147 -9.81 -35.62 14.31
N GLU A 148 -9.25 -35.74 15.51
CA GLU A 148 -8.34 -34.75 16.11
C GLU A 148 -6.98 -34.61 15.41
N SER A 149 -6.60 -35.55 14.55
CA SER A 149 -5.37 -35.49 13.75
C SER A 149 -5.62 -35.04 12.31
N HIS A 150 -6.83 -34.60 11.96
CA HIS A 150 -7.15 -34.21 10.59
C HIS A 150 -6.64 -32.80 10.25
N ILE A 151 -6.19 -32.61 9.01
CA ILE A 151 -5.58 -31.34 8.57
C ILE A 151 -6.56 -30.16 8.61
N PHE A 152 -7.84 -30.40 8.29
CA PHE A 152 -8.86 -29.35 8.36
C PHE A 152 -9.05 -28.83 9.80
N TYR A 153 -9.10 -29.74 10.79
CA TYR A 153 -9.13 -29.34 12.19
C TYR A 153 -7.90 -28.52 12.58
N GLY A 154 -6.71 -28.92 12.09
CA GLY A 154 -5.48 -28.13 12.25
C GLY A 154 -5.58 -26.72 11.65
N ASN A 155 -6.15 -26.58 10.45
CA ASN A 155 -6.37 -25.28 9.81
C ASN A 155 -7.36 -24.41 10.61
N SER A 156 -8.48 -24.97 11.05
CA SER A 156 -9.46 -24.26 11.88
C SER A 156 -8.83 -23.79 13.20
N LEU A 157 -8.00 -24.61 13.86
CA LEU A 157 -7.25 -24.20 15.04
C LEU A 157 -6.31 -23.02 14.77
N ASN A 158 -5.69 -22.96 13.60
CA ASN A 158 -4.84 -21.83 13.21
C ASN A 158 -5.65 -20.55 12.96
N PHE A 159 -6.83 -20.64 12.32
CA PHE A 159 -7.69 -19.47 12.18
C PHE A 159 -8.22 -18.98 13.54
N ILE A 160 -8.61 -19.89 14.44
CA ILE A 160 -8.98 -19.56 15.83
C ILE A 160 -7.81 -18.88 16.56
N THR A 161 -6.59 -19.39 16.36
CA THR A 161 -5.36 -18.81 16.91
C THR A 161 -5.18 -17.35 16.50
N LEU A 162 -5.34 -17.05 15.21
CA LEU A 162 -5.30 -15.69 14.69
C LEU A 162 -6.40 -14.81 15.29
N CYS A 163 -7.63 -15.31 15.39
CA CYS A 163 -8.72 -14.55 16.02
C CYS A 163 -8.39 -14.14 17.45
N TYR A 164 -7.94 -15.10 18.28
CA TYR A 164 -7.55 -14.79 19.67
C TYR A 164 -6.38 -13.82 19.75
N TYR A 165 -5.43 -13.93 18.83
CA TYR A 165 -4.32 -12.98 18.73
C TYR A 165 -4.82 -11.55 18.50
N TYR A 166 -5.63 -11.31 17.46
CA TYR A 166 -6.15 -9.98 17.18
C TYR A 166 -7.05 -9.45 18.30
N LEU A 167 -7.80 -10.33 18.97
CA LEU A 167 -8.70 -9.94 20.07
C LEU A 167 -8.00 -9.40 21.31
N GLY A 168 -6.80 -9.86 21.64
CA GLY A 168 -6.40 -9.66 23.04
C GLY A 168 -5.46 -10.68 23.63
N ASN A 169 -5.56 -11.90 23.13
CA ASN A 169 -5.40 -13.05 23.97
C ASN A 169 -4.30 -13.94 23.44
N SER A 170 -3.06 -13.44 23.57
CA SER A 170 -1.85 -14.14 23.15
C SER A 170 -1.69 -15.48 23.88
N ASN A 171 -2.18 -15.62 25.11
CA ASN A 171 -2.18 -16.90 25.84
C ASN A 171 -3.09 -17.94 25.15
N SER A 172 -4.32 -17.57 24.78
CA SER A 172 -5.18 -18.46 23.99
C SER A 172 -4.60 -18.74 22.60
N ALA A 173 -4.01 -17.73 21.94
CA ALA A 173 -3.34 -17.93 20.66
C ALA A 173 -2.21 -18.96 20.76
N ILE A 174 -1.36 -18.88 21.78
CA ILE A 174 -0.30 -19.88 22.02
C ILE A 174 -0.90 -21.27 22.28
N LEU A 175 -1.99 -21.35 23.06
CA LEU A 175 -2.65 -22.62 23.37
C LEU A 175 -3.19 -23.32 22.11
N PHE A 176 -3.94 -22.61 21.28
CA PHE A 176 -4.52 -23.16 20.05
C PHE A 176 -3.44 -23.39 18.98
N GLY A 177 -2.48 -22.47 18.86
CA GLY A 177 -1.38 -22.58 17.90
C GLY A 177 -0.49 -23.78 18.16
N LYS A 178 -0.20 -24.11 19.44
CA LYS A 178 0.52 -25.34 19.80
C LYS A 178 -0.25 -26.60 19.42
N LYS A 179 -1.58 -26.61 19.56
CA LYS A 179 -2.42 -27.74 19.14
C LYS A 179 -2.38 -27.92 17.62
N GLY A 180 -2.54 -26.83 16.86
CA GLY A 180 -2.43 -26.84 15.40
C GLY A 180 -1.04 -27.30 14.92
N LEU A 181 0.02 -26.80 15.55
CA LEU A 181 1.41 -27.18 15.25
C LEU A 181 1.63 -28.69 15.40
N THR A 182 1.14 -29.31 16.49
CA THR A 182 1.26 -30.78 16.70
C THR A 182 0.57 -31.57 15.58
N ILE A 183 -0.57 -31.08 15.08
CA ILE A 183 -1.28 -31.72 13.96
C ILE A 183 -0.44 -31.59 12.68
N TYR A 184 0.06 -30.39 12.39
CA TYR A 184 0.93 -30.19 11.22
C TYR A 184 2.20 -31.03 11.28
N GLU A 185 2.84 -31.14 12.44
CA GLU A 185 4.00 -32.02 12.62
C GLU A 185 3.67 -33.47 12.28
N LYS A 186 2.55 -33.98 12.80
CA LYS A 186 2.15 -35.38 12.64
C LYS A 186 1.69 -35.70 11.20
N VAL A 187 0.98 -34.77 10.57
CA VAL A 187 0.31 -35.00 9.27
C VAL A 187 1.21 -34.60 8.10
N LEU A 188 1.88 -33.46 8.20
CA LEU A 188 2.66 -32.87 7.11
C LEU A 188 4.17 -33.07 7.30
N GLY A 189 4.63 -33.24 8.54
CA GLY A 189 6.05 -33.31 8.89
C GLY A 189 6.68 -31.94 9.16
N LYS A 190 7.86 -31.96 9.80
CA LYS A 190 8.58 -30.74 10.23
C LYS A 190 9.15 -29.89 9.09
N GLU A 191 9.37 -30.50 7.93
CA GLU A 191 9.91 -29.82 6.75
C GLU A 191 8.81 -29.17 5.91
N HIS A 192 7.53 -29.25 6.34
CA HIS A 192 6.45 -28.66 5.57
C HIS A 192 6.36 -27.13 5.81
N PRO A 193 6.16 -26.30 4.76
CA PRO A 193 6.02 -24.85 4.91
C PRO A 193 5.00 -24.41 5.96
N ASN A 194 3.81 -25.03 6.00
CA ASN A 194 2.80 -24.74 7.01
C ASN A 194 3.27 -24.98 8.46
N TYR A 195 4.13 -25.98 8.71
CA TYR A 195 4.72 -26.20 10.04
C TYR A 195 5.64 -25.04 10.42
N ALA A 196 6.52 -24.64 9.49
CA ALA A 196 7.42 -23.50 9.70
C ALA A 196 6.66 -22.18 9.90
N THR A 197 5.60 -21.94 9.13
CA THR A 197 4.75 -20.76 9.30
C THR A 197 4.05 -20.76 10.67
N SER A 198 3.54 -21.91 11.13
CA SER A 198 2.98 -22.03 12.48
C SER A 198 4.02 -21.76 13.58
N LEU A 199 5.28 -22.18 13.41
CA LEU A 199 6.37 -21.84 14.32
C LEU A 199 6.66 -20.32 14.34
N SER A 200 6.74 -19.68 13.16
CA SER A 200 6.97 -18.24 13.04
C SER A 200 5.84 -17.44 13.72
N ASN A 201 4.59 -17.87 13.57
CA ASN A 201 3.45 -17.26 14.23
C ASN A 201 3.51 -17.41 15.75
N LEU A 202 3.82 -18.62 16.24
CA LEU A 202 4.02 -18.88 17.67
C LEU A 202 5.18 -18.06 18.24
N ALA A 203 6.22 -17.78 17.47
CA ALA A 203 7.30 -16.88 17.87
C ALA A 203 6.77 -15.46 18.16
N GLY A 204 5.98 -14.89 17.24
CA GLY A 204 5.33 -13.60 17.45
C GLY A 204 4.45 -13.58 18.71
N TYR A 205 3.65 -14.63 18.94
CA TYR A 205 2.78 -14.70 20.11
C TYR A 205 3.56 -14.80 21.44
N ASN A 206 4.67 -15.55 21.45
CA ASN A 206 5.55 -15.62 22.63
C ASN A 206 6.25 -14.29 22.89
N SER A 207 6.65 -13.57 21.84
CA SER A 207 7.22 -12.22 21.97
C SER A 207 6.23 -11.23 22.61
N ASP A 208 4.97 -11.29 22.20
CA ASP A 208 3.91 -10.42 22.73
C ASP A 208 3.72 -10.55 24.25
N ILE A 209 3.89 -11.76 24.79
CA ILE A 209 3.82 -12.02 26.24
C ILE A 209 5.17 -11.90 26.96
N GLY A 210 6.22 -11.45 26.25
CA GLY A 210 7.56 -11.25 26.81
C GLY A 210 8.40 -12.53 26.94
N ASN A 211 7.97 -13.66 26.37
CA ASN A 211 8.74 -14.91 26.34
C ASN A 211 9.73 -14.93 25.17
N TYR A 212 10.67 -13.98 25.16
CA TYR A 212 11.56 -13.74 24.02
C TYR A 212 12.50 -14.91 23.72
N ALA A 213 12.95 -15.66 24.73
CA ALA A 213 13.84 -16.80 24.53
C ALA A 213 13.18 -17.90 23.67
N GLU A 214 11.93 -18.25 24.00
CA GLU A 214 11.17 -19.21 23.20
C GLU A 214 10.78 -18.62 21.85
N ALA A 215 10.46 -17.32 21.79
CA ALA A 215 10.16 -16.63 20.54
C ALA A 215 11.35 -16.73 19.55
N ILE A 216 12.57 -16.42 20.00
CA ILE A 216 13.78 -16.52 19.19
C ILE A 216 14.02 -17.98 18.76
N ARG A 217 13.87 -18.95 19.68
CA ARG A 217 14.04 -20.37 19.35
C ARG A 217 13.09 -20.82 18.24
N LEU A 218 11.79 -20.54 18.39
CA LEU A 218 10.75 -20.89 17.42
C LEU A 218 10.95 -20.17 16.07
N GLY A 219 11.24 -18.87 16.10
CA GLY A 219 11.46 -18.09 14.88
C GLY A 219 12.70 -18.52 14.11
N THR A 220 13.77 -18.91 14.81
CA THR A 220 15.00 -19.42 14.20
C THR A 220 14.77 -20.78 13.55
N GLU A 221 14.02 -21.67 14.21
CA GLU A 221 13.62 -22.97 13.65
C GLU A 221 12.77 -22.78 12.38
N ALA A 222 11.79 -21.88 12.41
CA ALA A 222 10.98 -21.52 11.24
C ALA A 222 11.83 -21.01 10.07
N LEU A 223 12.75 -20.08 10.35
CA LEU A 223 13.65 -19.48 9.36
C LEU A 223 14.50 -20.56 8.66
N GLN A 224 15.09 -21.49 9.42
CA GLN A 224 15.92 -22.57 8.89
C GLN A 224 15.14 -23.52 7.97
N ILE A 225 13.91 -23.88 8.38
CA ILE A 225 13.05 -24.75 7.55
C ILE A 225 12.66 -24.04 6.25
N GLN A 226 12.24 -22.78 6.34
CA GLN A 226 11.85 -22.00 5.16
C GLN A 226 13.02 -21.76 4.21
N GLU A 227 14.23 -21.50 4.73
CA GLU A 227 15.44 -21.40 3.90
C GLU A 227 15.69 -22.68 3.11
N LYS A 228 15.60 -23.84 3.79
CA LYS A 228 15.86 -25.15 3.20
C LYS A 228 14.82 -25.56 2.16
N VAL A 229 13.55 -25.26 2.42
CA VAL A 229 12.41 -25.79 1.64
C VAL A 229 11.96 -24.82 0.54
N LEU A 230 11.99 -23.51 0.82
CA LEU A 230 11.47 -22.47 -0.08
C LEU A 230 12.56 -21.57 -0.67
N GLY A 231 13.72 -21.49 -0.01
CA GLY A 231 14.82 -20.61 -0.39
C GLY A 231 14.70 -19.18 0.16
N LYS A 232 15.81 -18.43 0.07
CA LYS A 232 15.94 -17.08 0.68
C LYS A 232 15.10 -15.99 0.03
N GLU A 233 14.62 -16.21 -1.18
CA GLU A 233 13.81 -15.23 -1.91
C GLU A 233 12.31 -15.41 -1.65
N HIS A 234 11.91 -16.48 -0.94
CA HIS A 234 10.50 -16.74 -0.69
C HIS A 234 9.94 -15.76 0.36
N PRO A 235 8.75 -15.18 0.14
CA PRO A 235 8.13 -14.24 1.08
C PRO A 235 8.07 -14.73 2.53
N ASP A 236 7.82 -16.03 2.75
CA ASP A 236 7.73 -16.60 4.10
C ASP A 236 9.08 -16.60 4.84
N TYR A 237 10.19 -16.89 4.14
CA TYR A 237 11.53 -16.80 4.73
C TYR A 237 11.85 -15.35 5.14
N VAL A 238 11.57 -14.42 4.23
CA VAL A 238 11.80 -12.99 4.47
C VAL A 238 10.94 -12.48 5.62
N MET A 239 9.72 -13.00 5.75
CA MET A 239 8.84 -12.66 6.85
C MET A 239 9.34 -13.19 8.19
N SER A 240 9.97 -14.37 8.22
CA SER A 240 10.64 -14.88 9.42
C SER A 240 11.88 -14.06 9.80
N LEU A 241 12.64 -13.53 8.83
CA LEU A 241 13.70 -12.54 9.11
C LEU A 241 13.12 -11.29 9.77
N ALA A 242 12.04 -10.74 9.20
CA ALA A 242 11.37 -9.56 9.72
C ALA A 242 10.86 -9.79 11.17
N ASN A 243 10.24 -10.94 11.44
CA ASN A 243 9.80 -11.32 12.78
C ASN A 243 10.99 -11.41 13.75
N LEU A 244 12.08 -12.08 13.37
CA LEU A 244 13.27 -12.18 14.22
C LEU A 244 13.93 -10.81 14.45
N ALA A 245 13.92 -9.91 13.49
CA ALA A 245 14.40 -8.55 13.66
C ALA A 245 13.62 -7.82 14.77
N ILE A 246 12.28 -7.88 14.71
CA ILE A 246 11.40 -7.27 15.70
C ILE A 246 11.61 -7.90 17.09
N ILE A 247 11.62 -9.24 17.19
CA ILE A 247 11.80 -9.96 18.46
C ILE A 247 13.13 -9.59 19.11
N ASN A 248 14.22 -9.54 18.33
CA ASN A 248 15.53 -9.19 18.85
C ASN A 248 15.63 -7.71 19.22
N ALA A 249 14.95 -6.82 18.50
CA ALA A 249 14.89 -5.39 18.83
C ALA A 249 14.15 -5.13 20.15
N GLU A 250 13.13 -5.91 20.48
CA GLU A 250 12.41 -5.82 21.77
C GLU A 250 13.32 -6.02 22.99
N ILE A 251 14.39 -6.79 22.85
CA ILE A 251 15.39 -7.05 23.89
C ILE A 251 16.74 -6.39 23.63
N SER A 252 16.83 -5.50 22.63
CA SER A 252 18.08 -4.84 22.22
C SER A 252 19.22 -5.81 21.89
N ASN A 253 18.91 -7.00 21.37
CA ASN A 253 19.93 -7.95 20.89
C ASN A 253 20.47 -7.47 19.54
N SER A 254 21.80 -7.38 19.41
CA SER A 254 22.51 -6.95 18.19
C SER A 254 22.12 -7.71 16.92
N ASP A 255 21.68 -8.97 17.04
CA ASP A 255 21.17 -9.75 15.89
C ASP A 255 20.01 -9.06 15.16
N ALA A 256 19.25 -8.19 15.85
CA ALA A 256 18.18 -7.40 15.25
C ALA A 256 18.65 -6.57 14.05
N THR A 257 19.87 -5.99 14.13
CA THR A 257 20.43 -5.18 13.04
C THR A 257 20.62 -6.04 11.78
N ARG A 258 21.22 -7.22 11.94
CA ARG A 258 21.46 -8.14 10.83
C ARG A 258 20.16 -8.61 10.20
N TYR A 259 19.22 -9.10 11.01
CA TYR A 259 17.91 -9.55 10.51
C TYR A 259 17.11 -8.44 9.83
N CYS A 260 17.16 -7.21 10.37
CA CYS A 260 16.48 -6.06 9.79
C CYS A 260 17.04 -5.72 8.40
N VAL A 261 18.37 -5.67 8.26
CA VAL A 261 19.02 -5.39 6.98
C VAL A 261 18.69 -6.47 5.95
N GLU A 262 18.86 -7.75 6.30
CA GLU A 262 18.56 -8.89 5.42
C GLU A 262 17.08 -8.89 4.99
N ALA A 263 16.16 -8.63 5.92
CA ALA A 263 14.72 -8.55 5.63
C ALA A 263 14.39 -7.41 4.66
N THR A 264 14.89 -6.19 4.91
CA THR A 264 14.62 -5.04 4.06
C THR A 264 15.18 -5.22 2.66
N GLU A 265 16.38 -5.76 2.51
CA GLU A 265 16.99 -6.01 1.20
C GLU A 265 16.19 -7.05 0.41
N ALA A 266 15.82 -8.16 1.06
CA ALA A 266 15.03 -9.20 0.42
C ALA A 266 13.62 -8.70 0.06
N LEU A 267 12.93 -7.97 0.95
CA LEU A 267 11.63 -7.35 0.66
C LEU A 267 11.73 -6.35 -0.49
N SER A 268 12.77 -5.51 -0.53
CA SER A 268 13.00 -4.56 -1.62
C SER A 268 13.18 -5.29 -2.96
N GLY A 269 13.88 -6.44 -2.94
CA GLY A 269 14.03 -7.31 -4.10
C GLY A 269 12.70 -7.91 -4.57
N ILE A 270 11.85 -8.39 -3.66
CA ILE A 270 10.50 -8.90 -3.99
C ILE A 270 9.64 -7.77 -4.56
N VAL A 271 9.60 -6.61 -3.92
CA VAL A 271 8.89 -5.42 -4.41
C VAL A 271 9.33 -5.10 -5.83
N LYS A 272 10.63 -4.95 -6.07
CA LYS A 272 11.18 -4.62 -7.39
C LYS A 272 10.76 -5.64 -8.46
N ARG A 273 10.95 -6.94 -8.20
CA ARG A 273 10.67 -7.99 -9.20
C ARG A 273 9.19 -8.13 -9.51
N THR A 274 8.34 -8.01 -8.50
CA THR A 274 6.90 -8.26 -8.69
C THR A 274 6.19 -7.03 -9.25
N PHE A 275 6.55 -5.81 -8.86
CA PHE A 275 5.82 -4.59 -9.25
C PHE A 275 5.73 -4.36 -10.77
N ALA A 276 6.73 -4.81 -11.54
CA ALA A 276 6.77 -4.66 -12.99
C ALA A 276 5.70 -5.50 -13.71
N ASP A 277 5.16 -6.53 -13.04
CA ASP A 277 4.19 -7.47 -13.62
C ASP A 277 2.75 -7.20 -13.19
N LEU A 278 2.54 -6.31 -12.22
CA LEU A 278 1.25 -6.05 -11.60
C LEU A 278 0.57 -4.82 -12.20
N THR A 279 -0.76 -4.86 -12.33
CA THR A 279 -1.62 -3.67 -12.53
C THR A 279 -1.55 -2.73 -11.31
N ALA A 280 -1.94 -1.47 -11.43
CA ALA A 280 -1.94 -0.51 -10.32
C ALA A 280 -2.73 -0.99 -9.10
N ARG A 281 -3.90 -1.60 -9.32
CA ARG A 281 -4.70 -2.21 -8.25
C ARG A 281 -3.94 -3.35 -7.56
N GLU A 282 -3.35 -4.25 -8.35
CA GLU A 282 -2.56 -5.35 -7.80
C GLU A 282 -1.31 -4.86 -7.06
N ARG A 283 -0.64 -3.81 -7.57
CA ARG A 283 0.48 -3.14 -6.88
C ARG A 283 0.06 -2.57 -5.54
N ASN A 284 -1.10 -1.93 -5.45
CA ASN A 284 -1.61 -1.40 -4.18
C ASN A 284 -1.89 -2.52 -3.17
N LEU A 285 -2.60 -3.58 -3.58
CA LEU A 285 -2.87 -4.74 -2.72
C LEU A 285 -1.58 -5.43 -2.29
N PHE A 286 -0.62 -5.56 -3.20
CA PHE A 286 0.69 -6.09 -2.90
C PHE A 286 1.47 -5.17 -1.94
N TRP A 287 1.46 -3.86 -2.17
CA TRP A 287 2.16 -2.90 -1.31
C TRP A 287 1.58 -2.89 0.10
N ASP A 288 0.26 -2.97 0.24
CA ASP A 288 -0.42 -3.03 1.53
C ASP A 288 0.13 -4.14 2.43
N LYS A 289 0.55 -5.27 1.85
CA LYS A 289 1.16 -6.38 2.58
C LYS A 289 2.53 -6.03 3.18
N TYR A 290 3.31 -5.15 2.56
CA TYR A 290 4.71 -4.90 2.92
C TYR A 290 4.99 -3.48 3.43
N LYS A 291 4.10 -2.51 3.17
CA LYS A 291 4.32 -1.09 3.46
C LYS A 291 4.63 -0.80 4.93
N ALA A 292 4.03 -1.55 5.85
CA ALA A 292 4.26 -1.39 7.28
C ALA A 292 5.74 -1.60 7.66
N TRP A 293 6.45 -2.49 6.97
CA TRP A 293 7.88 -2.68 7.19
C TRP A 293 8.66 -1.41 6.86
N PHE A 294 8.45 -0.88 5.65
CA PHE A 294 9.20 0.26 5.11
C PHE A 294 8.79 1.60 5.72
N GLU A 295 7.51 1.81 6.01
CA GLU A 295 6.99 3.07 6.52
C GLU A 295 7.11 3.18 8.06
N ARG A 296 7.31 2.07 8.77
CA ARG A 296 7.22 2.04 10.25
C ARG A 296 8.32 1.21 10.90
N THR A 297 8.36 -0.09 10.63
CA THR A 297 9.16 -1.04 11.43
C THR A 297 10.66 -0.75 11.34
N ILE A 298 11.20 -0.53 10.14
CA ILE A 298 12.64 -0.27 9.98
C ILE A 298 13.07 1.01 10.68
N HIS A 299 12.21 2.04 10.68
CA HIS A 299 12.51 3.33 11.32
C HIS A 299 12.45 3.22 12.84
N LEU A 300 11.49 2.46 13.37
CA LEU A 300 11.42 2.16 14.80
C LEU A 300 12.66 1.39 15.27
N ILE A 301 13.09 0.36 14.54
CA ILE A 301 14.31 -0.40 14.87
C ILE A 301 15.55 0.50 14.78
N ALA A 302 15.68 1.33 13.73
CA ALA A 302 16.78 2.27 13.59
C ALA A 302 16.83 3.33 14.71
N TYR A 303 15.66 3.73 15.22
CA TYR A 303 15.54 4.63 16.36
C TYR A 303 15.92 3.95 17.69
N ASP A 304 15.39 2.76 17.96
CA ASP A 304 15.63 2.01 19.20
C ASP A 304 17.08 1.48 19.27
N MET A 305 17.67 1.17 18.11
CA MET A 305 19.00 0.58 17.99
C MET A 305 19.87 1.31 16.95
N PRO A 306 20.33 2.55 17.22
CA PRO A 306 21.07 3.33 16.23
C PRO A 306 22.35 2.63 15.76
N SER A 307 22.46 2.41 14.46
CA SER A 307 23.68 1.93 13.80
C SER A 307 23.76 2.45 12.37
N ASP A 308 24.97 2.51 11.83
CA ASP A 308 25.24 2.94 10.46
C ASP A 308 24.46 2.11 9.42
N SER A 309 24.44 0.78 9.58
CA SER A 309 23.71 -0.12 8.69
C SER A 309 22.19 0.11 8.73
N LEU A 310 21.62 0.39 9.91
CA LEU A 310 20.19 0.70 10.04
C LEU A 310 19.85 2.09 9.51
N ALA A 311 20.78 3.05 9.58
CA ALA A 311 20.59 4.37 8.98
C ALA A 311 20.57 4.29 7.44
N GLU A 312 21.50 3.54 6.83
CA GLU A 312 21.52 3.27 5.39
C GLU A 312 20.26 2.56 4.92
N ASN A 313 19.91 1.46 5.60
CA ASN A 313 18.80 0.61 5.24
C ASN A 313 17.46 1.33 5.44
N GLY A 314 17.34 2.07 6.55
CA GLY A 314 16.20 2.94 6.86
C GLY A 314 15.99 4.02 5.80
N TYR A 315 17.06 4.69 5.35
CA TYR A 315 16.94 5.70 4.29
C TYR A 315 16.49 5.06 2.96
N ASN A 316 17.11 3.94 2.55
CA ASN A 316 16.69 3.24 1.33
C ASN A 316 15.22 2.79 1.40
N GLY A 317 14.76 2.31 2.56
CA GLY A 317 13.37 1.95 2.76
C GLY A 317 12.41 3.15 2.65
N ALA A 318 12.81 4.31 3.19
CA ALA A 318 12.04 5.56 3.03
C ALA A 318 11.97 6.01 1.56
N LEU A 319 13.08 5.92 0.82
CA LEU A 319 13.14 6.23 -0.61
C LEU A 319 12.22 5.31 -1.42
N LEU A 320 12.21 4.01 -1.10
CA LEU A 320 11.33 3.04 -1.76
C LEU A 320 9.85 3.33 -1.47
N ALA A 321 9.49 3.47 -0.19
CA ALA A 321 8.10 3.72 0.22
C ALA A 321 7.52 4.99 -0.42
N LYS A 322 8.25 6.11 -0.37
CA LYS A 322 7.82 7.36 -1.00
C LYS A 322 7.92 7.34 -2.52
N GLY A 323 8.83 6.53 -3.07
CA GLY A 323 8.95 6.33 -4.51
C GLY A 323 7.73 5.66 -5.15
N LEU A 324 7.06 4.77 -4.41
CA LEU A 324 5.88 4.03 -4.86
C LEU A 324 4.60 4.87 -4.94
N LEU A 325 4.50 5.93 -4.13
CA LEU A 325 3.26 6.66 -3.84
C LEU A 325 2.65 7.54 -4.94
N LEU A 326 3.15 7.51 -6.18
CA LEU A 326 2.50 8.14 -7.36
C LEU A 326 3.26 7.84 -8.67
N ASN A 327 4.53 7.42 -8.59
CA ASN A 327 5.42 7.48 -9.74
C ASN A 327 5.33 6.28 -10.68
N SER A 328 4.92 5.09 -10.23
CA SER A 328 4.86 3.90 -11.11
C SER A 328 3.85 4.09 -12.25
N GLU A 329 2.75 4.80 -12.01
CA GLU A 329 1.77 5.14 -13.05
C GLU A 329 2.28 6.24 -13.99
N VAL A 330 2.99 7.25 -13.46
CA VAL A 330 3.62 8.29 -14.28
C VAL A 330 4.70 7.69 -15.17
N GLU A 331 5.58 6.84 -14.61
CA GLU A 331 6.67 6.18 -15.34
C GLU A 331 6.13 5.23 -16.41
N LEU A 332 5.07 4.47 -16.11
CA LEU A 332 4.38 3.66 -17.11
C LEU A 332 3.75 4.56 -18.20
N SER A 333 3.06 5.64 -17.82
CA SER A 333 2.47 6.59 -18.79
C SER A 333 3.53 7.19 -19.71
N THR A 334 4.65 7.64 -19.17
CA THR A 334 5.77 8.20 -19.93
C THR A 334 6.35 7.16 -20.87
N LEU A 335 6.65 5.95 -20.38
CA LEU A 335 7.19 4.87 -21.21
C LEU A 335 6.26 4.50 -22.37
N LEU A 336 4.95 4.43 -22.12
CA LEU A 336 3.96 4.11 -23.15
C LEU A 336 3.84 5.24 -24.18
N LYS A 337 3.95 6.52 -23.77
CA LYS A 337 3.96 7.66 -24.70
C LYS A 337 5.22 7.68 -25.58
N GLU A 338 6.37 7.40 -24.99
CA GLU A 338 7.66 7.38 -25.68
C GLU A 338 7.82 6.18 -26.62
N SER A 339 7.01 5.13 -26.44
CA SER A 339 7.04 3.94 -27.31
C SER A 339 6.72 4.24 -28.78
N GLY A 340 5.94 5.28 -29.05
CA GLY A 340 5.44 5.60 -30.39
C GLY A 340 4.45 4.57 -30.97
N ASP A 341 3.98 3.60 -30.19
CA ASP A 341 3.04 2.56 -30.62
C ASP A 341 1.59 3.06 -30.52
N GLU A 342 0.93 3.25 -31.68
CA GLU A 342 -0.43 3.75 -31.78
C GLU A 342 -1.47 2.82 -31.11
N GLU A 343 -1.26 1.50 -31.14
CA GLU A 343 -2.17 0.54 -30.52
C GLU A 343 -2.09 0.64 -28.98
N VAL A 344 -0.87 0.74 -28.46
CA VAL A 344 -0.61 0.96 -27.02
C VAL A 344 -1.17 2.30 -26.56
N ALA A 345 -0.99 3.36 -27.35
CA ALA A 345 -1.58 4.67 -27.06
C ALA A 345 -3.13 4.61 -27.06
N GLY A 346 -3.73 3.84 -27.97
CA GLY A 346 -5.17 3.58 -28.00
C GLY A 346 -5.68 2.92 -26.72
N ILE A 347 -5.07 1.80 -26.32
CA ILE A 347 -5.43 1.07 -25.09
C ILE A 347 -5.29 1.97 -23.85
N TYR A 348 -4.22 2.79 -23.79
CA TYR A 348 -4.01 3.71 -22.68
C TYR A 348 -5.10 4.78 -22.59
N ASN A 349 -5.49 5.35 -23.74
CA ASN A 349 -6.58 6.32 -23.82
C ASN A 349 -7.92 5.70 -23.41
N ASP A 350 -8.23 4.49 -23.88
CA ASP A 350 -9.44 3.77 -23.50
C ASP A 350 -9.50 3.52 -21.98
N LEU A 351 -8.40 3.08 -21.38
CA LEU A 351 -8.28 2.91 -19.93
C LEU A 351 -8.53 4.23 -19.19
N LYS A 352 -7.92 5.33 -19.63
CA LYS A 352 -8.10 6.67 -19.03
C LYS A 352 -9.57 7.09 -19.06
N ASN A 353 -10.26 6.91 -20.18
CA ASN A 353 -11.68 7.26 -20.29
C ASN A 353 -12.57 6.38 -19.43
N LEU A 354 -12.28 5.08 -19.40
CA LEU A 354 -13.04 4.14 -18.59
C LEU A 354 -12.90 4.48 -17.10
N ARG A 355 -11.70 4.83 -16.64
CA ARG A 355 -11.47 5.30 -15.25
C ARG A 355 -12.25 6.58 -14.94
N LEU A 356 -12.32 7.53 -15.87
CA LEU A 356 -13.15 8.74 -15.71
C LEU A 356 -14.64 8.40 -15.60
N GLN A 357 -15.14 7.44 -16.39
CA GLN A 357 -16.53 6.99 -16.31
C GLN A 357 -16.83 6.29 -14.98
N ILE A 358 -15.92 5.42 -14.52
CA ILE A 358 -16.03 4.74 -13.22
C ILE A 358 -16.08 5.75 -12.08
N ASN A 359 -15.20 6.76 -12.09
CA ASN A 359 -15.20 7.81 -11.05
C ASN A 359 -16.54 8.56 -10.98
N LYS A 360 -17.12 8.91 -12.13
CA LYS A 360 -18.47 9.52 -12.18
C LYS A 360 -19.55 8.60 -11.61
N LEU A 361 -19.46 7.29 -11.81
CA LEU A 361 -20.40 6.35 -11.19
C LEU A 361 -20.22 6.29 -9.67
N TYR A 362 -18.98 6.35 -9.18
CA TYR A 362 -18.71 6.34 -7.74
C TYR A 362 -19.19 7.59 -7.01
N GLU A 363 -19.29 8.73 -7.70
CA GLU A 363 -19.92 9.95 -7.19
C GLU A 363 -21.46 9.80 -7.03
N MET A 364 -22.07 8.79 -7.64
CA MET A 364 -23.52 8.53 -7.57
C MET A 364 -23.85 7.46 -6.51
N PRO A 365 -25.03 7.56 -5.85
CA PRO A 365 -25.57 6.47 -5.03
C PRO A 365 -25.70 5.18 -5.83
N VAL A 366 -25.40 4.02 -5.23
CA VAL A 366 -25.41 2.72 -5.91
C VAL A 366 -26.71 2.45 -6.67
N ALA A 367 -27.86 2.82 -6.09
CA ALA A 367 -29.18 2.62 -6.67
C ALA A 367 -29.46 3.48 -7.92
N GLU A 368 -28.70 4.54 -8.14
CA GLU A 368 -28.88 5.50 -9.24
C GLU A 368 -27.85 5.32 -10.36
N ARG A 369 -26.91 4.37 -10.21
CA ARG A 369 -25.87 4.11 -11.21
C ARG A 369 -26.47 3.43 -12.44
N PRO A 370 -26.31 4.01 -13.64
CA PRO A 370 -26.83 3.42 -14.88
C PRO A 370 -26.05 2.19 -15.34
N LEU A 371 -24.85 1.98 -14.80
CA LEU A 371 -23.93 0.90 -15.15
C LEU A 371 -23.36 0.26 -13.88
N ASP A 372 -23.09 -1.03 -13.96
CA ASP A 372 -22.40 -1.76 -12.90
C ASP A 372 -20.91 -1.38 -12.87
N ALA A 373 -20.52 -0.62 -11.85
CA ALA A 373 -19.15 -0.16 -11.66
C ALA A 373 -18.16 -1.31 -11.50
N ASP A 374 -18.57 -2.44 -10.90
CA ASP A 374 -17.69 -3.59 -10.68
C ASP A 374 -17.34 -4.30 -12.00
N SER A 375 -18.29 -4.35 -12.93
CA SER A 375 -18.04 -4.85 -14.28
C SER A 375 -17.10 -3.92 -15.08
N LEU A 376 -17.28 -2.60 -14.98
CA LEU A 376 -16.36 -1.65 -15.63
C LEU A 376 -14.94 -1.71 -15.03
N GLU A 377 -14.82 -1.88 -13.71
CA GLU A 377 -13.54 -2.10 -13.03
C GLU A 377 -12.81 -3.35 -13.56
N ARG A 378 -13.53 -4.44 -13.83
CA ARG A 378 -12.96 -5.65 -14.44
C ARG A 378 -12.45 -5.40 -15.86
N VAL A 379 -13.16 -4.61 -16.66
CA VAL A 379 -12.70 -4.21 -18.00
C VAL A 379 -11.46 -3.33 -17.91
N ALA A 380 -11.45 -2.36 -17.00
CA ALA A 380 -10.29 -1.48 -16.77
C ALA A 380 -9.04 -2.29 -16.39
N GLN A 381 -9.20 -3.29 -15.52
CA GLN A 381 -8.11 -4.21 -15.16
C GLN A 381 -7.61 -5.02 -16.36
N GLY A 382 -8.51 -5.45 -17.26
CA GLY A 382 -8.15 -6.14 -18.49
C GLY A 382 -7.30 -5.28 -19.44
N LEU A 383 -7.68 -4.02 -19.64
CA LEU A 383 -6.90 -3.06 -20.45
C LEU A 383 -5.54 -2.76 -19.81
N GLU A 384 -5.52 -2.54 -18.51
CA GLU A 384 -4.28 -2.27 -17.77
C GLU A 384 -3.30 -3.44 -17.85
N ARG A 385 -3.79 -4.68 -17.74
CA ARG A 385 -2.95 -5.88 -17.87
C ARG A 385 -2.33 -5.99 -19.27
N GLN A 386 -3.06 -5.61 -20.32
CA GLN A 386 -2.50 -5.56 -21.68
C GLN A 386 -1.38 -4.52 -21.79
N LEU A 387 -1.57 -3.33 -21.20
CA LEU A 387 -0.54 -2.28 -21.19
C LEU A 387 0.72 -2.73 -20.45
N VAL A 388 0.59 -3.37 -19.29
CA VAL A 388 1.73 -3.89 -18.52
C VAL A 388 2.46 -5.00 -19.30
N GLN A 389 1.75 -5.88 -19.99
CA GLN A 389 2.39 -6.92 -20.82
C GLN A 389 3.15 -6.34 -22.00
N ARG A 390 2.58 -5.33 -22.67
CA ARG A 390 3.20 -4.65 -23.82
C ARG A 390 4.35 -3.72 -23.41
N SER A 391 4.26 -3.07 -22.25
CA SER A 391 5.30 -2.14 -21.77
C SER A 391 6.68 -2.78 -21.63
N LYS A 392 6.73 -4.09 -21.39
CA LYS A 392 7.97 -4.87 -21.31
C LYS A 392 8.85 -4.79 -22.55
N ALA A 393 8.27 -4.51 -23.72
CA ALA A 393 9.03 -4.32 -24.97
C ALA A 393 9.76 -2.96 -25.01
N TYR A 394 9.31 -1.99 -24.21
CA TYR A 394 9.76 -0.60 -24.27
C TYR A 394 10.72 -0.23 -23.14
N GLY A 395 10.71 -0.97 -22.02
CA GLY A 395 11.68 -0.79 -20.94
C GLY A 395 11.17 -1.25 -19.56
N ASP A 396 12.04 -1.11 -18.55
CA ASP A 396 11.67 -1.33 -17.16
C ASP A 396 11.19 -0.01 -16.53
N TYR A 397 9.87 0.23 -16.56
CA TYR A 397 9.27 1.41 -15.92
C TYR A 397 9.41 1.39 -14.39
N THR A 398 9.89 0.29 -13.79
CA THR A 398 10.20 0.19 -12.35
C THR A 398 11.66 0.46 -12.03
N ALA A 399 12.50 0.78 -13.02
CA ALA A 399 13.93 1.02 -12.81
C ALA A 399 14.21 2.14 -11.79
N ASN A 400 13.33 3.14 -11.70
CA ASN A 400 13.42 4.23 -10.74
C ASN A 400 13.01 3.83 -9.31
N LEU A 401 12.38 2.67 -9.10
CA LEU A 401 12.09 2.13 -7.76
C LEU A 401 13.37 1.73 -7.01
N VAL A 402 14.48 1.54 -7.72
CA VAL A 402 15.75 1.02 -7.18
C VAL A 402 16.72 2.13 -6.76
N ILE A 403 16.25 3.38 -6.71
CA ILE A 403 17.09 4.51 -6.30
C ILE A 403 17.47 4.36 -4.84
N ASP A 404 18.77 4.19 -4.59
CA ASP A 404 19.34 4.15 -3.25
C ASP A 404 19.96 5.50 -2.84
N TRP A 405 20.34 5.60 -1.56
CA TRP A 405 20.96 6.79 -1.01
C TRP A 405 22.28 7.17 -1.72
N ARG A 406 23.00 6.19 -2.32
CA ARG A 406 24.26 6.46 -3.02
C ARG A 406 24.01 7.22 -4.31
N GLN A 407 22.96 6.86 -5.03
CA GLN A 407 22.54 7.58 -6.23
C GLN A 407 22.06 8.99 -5.91
N VAL A 408 21.33 9.17 -4.79
CA VAL A 408 20.97 10.52 -4.29
C VAL A 408 22.24 11.31 -3.96
N ARG A 409 23.20 10.72 -3.24
CA ARG A 409 24.48 11.36 -2.87
C ARG A 409 25.26 11.86 -4.08
N GLN A 410 25.31 11.08 -5.16
CA GLN A 410 26.05 11.42 -6.38
C GLN A 410 25.53 12.69 -7.07
N LYS A 411 24.27 13.07 -6.80
CA LYS A 411 23.61 14.22 -7.42
C LYS A 411 23.66 15.50 -6.58
N LEU A 412 24.13 15.39 -5.34
CA LEU A 412 24.31 16.54 -4.45
C LEU A 412 25.57 17.34 -4.81
N GLY A 413 25.46 18.66 -4.83
CA GLY A 413 26.60 19.57 -4.80
C GLY A 413 27.35 19.54 -3.47
N ASP A 414 28.52 20.18 -3.42
CA ASP A 414 29.39 20.16 -2.23
C ASP A 414 28.78 20.89 -1.01
N SER A 415 27.92 21.89 -1.29
CA SER A 415 27.17 22.68 -0.31
C SER A 415 25.69 22.27 -0.22
N ASP A 416 25.31 21.14 -0.80
CA ASP A 416 23.93 20.64 -0.77
C ASP A 416 23.73 19.64 0.37
N MET A 417 22.47 19.51 0.79
CA MET A 417 22.03 18.49 1.73
C MET A 417 20.67 17.94 1.32
N ALA A 418 20.52 16.62 1.39
CA ALA A 418 19.23 15.93 1.30
C ALA A 418 18.71 15.61 2.70
N VAL A 419 17.42 15.86 2.93
CA VAL A 419 16.71 15.60 4.19
C VAL A 419 15.41 14.84 3.89
N GLU A 420 15.40 13.54 4.18
CA GLU A 420 14.22 12.69 4.03
C GLU A 420 13.55 12.51 5.39
N PHE A 421 12.46 13.25 5.63
CA PHE A 421 11.71 13.12 6.89
C PHE A 421 10.92 11.82 6.90
N VAL A 422 10.82 11.19 8.06
CA VAL A 422 9.98 10.01 8.31
C VAL A 422 9.22 10.19 9.61
N SER A 423 8.07 9.54 9.70
CA SER A 423 7.25 9.52 10.91
C SER A 423 6.75 8.10 11.17
N PHE A 424 6.98 7.58 12.37
CA PHE A 424 6.64 6.20 12.70
C PHE A 424 6.08 6.09 14.12
N PRO A 425 5.14 5.16 14.36
CA PRO A 425 4.53 5.00 15.67
C PRO A 425 5.52 4.43 16.69
N MET A 426 5.48 4.95 17.91
CA MET A 426 6.27 4.55 19.08
C MET A 426 5.45 3.72 20.07
N ARG A 427 6.12 2.89 20.87
CA ARG A 427 5.48 1.94 21.81
C ARG A 427 4.52 2.59 22.82
N ASN A 428 4.62 3.90 23.05
CA ASN A 428 3.78 4.70 23.94
C ASN A 428 2.53 5.28 23.25
N ASP A 429 2.16 4.78 22.05
CA ASP A 429 1.08 5.28 21.18
C ASP A 429 1.27 6.76 20.76
N SER A 430 2.51 7.22 20.69
CA SER A 430 2.92 8.50 20.08
C SER A 430 3.50 8.24 18.69
N VAL A 431 3.69 9.28 17.89
CA VAL A 431 4.39 9.19 16.59
C VAL A 431 5.70 9.95 16.71
N MET A 432 6.83 9.31 16.38
CA MET A 432 8.14 9.96 16.34
C MET A 432 8.41 10.50 14.94
N TYR A 433 8.81 11.76 14.85
CA TYR A 433 9.36 12.36 13.65
C TYR A 433 10.89 12.27 13.69
N ALA A 434 11.48 11.84 12.58
CA ALA A 434 12.92 11.78 12.38
C ALA A 434 13.30 12.25 10.96
N ALA A 435 14.59 12.48 10.72
CA ALA A 435 15.12 12.82 9.41
C ALA A 435 16.32 11.96 9.06
N TYR A 436 16.35 11.42 7.83
CA TYR A 436 17.58 10.92 7.23
C TYR A 436 18.30 12.06 6.52
N CYS A 437 19.53 12.32 6.95
CA CYS A 437 20.37 13.40 6.46
C CYS A 437 21.52 12.84 5.61
N LEU A 438 21.76 13.47 4.46
CA LEU A 438 22.79 13.07 3.54
C LEU A 438 23.44 14.28 2.86
N ARG A 439 24.77 14.25 2.79
CA ARG A 439 25.60 15.21 2.03
C ARG A 439 26.57 14.46 1.14
N LYS A 440 27.07 15.11 0.10
CA LYS A 440 28.03 14.51 -0.84
C LYS A 440 29.27 13.94 -0.16
N GLY A 441 29.82 14.66 0.84
CA GLY A 441 31.01 14.24 1.59
C GLY A 441 30.76 13.23 2.71
N MET A 442 29.50 12.88 3.02
CA MET A 442 29.21 11.89 4.05
C MET A 442 29.46 10.49 3.51
N ALA A 443 30.20 9.68 4.29
CA ALA A 443 30.42 8.28 3.95
C ALA A 443 29.10 7.50 3.91
N LEU A 444 28.22 7.77 4.90
CA LEU A 444 26.94 7.11 5.13
C LEU A 444 25.88 8.16 5.51
N PRO A 445 24.59 7.93 5.23
CA PRO A 445 23.51 8.78 5.73
C PRO A 445 23.35 8.63 7.24
N LYS A 446 22.69 9.62 7.86
CA LYS A 446 22.47 9.65 9.31
C LYS A 446 21.00 9.87 9.64
N MET A 447 20.45 9.05 10.53
CA MET A 447 19.13 9.30 11.11
C MET A 447 19.26 10.26 12.31
N VAL A 448 18.45 11.31 12.32
CA VAL A 448 18.35 12.28 13.41
C VAL A 448 16.91 12.29 13.94
N PRO A 449 16.65 11.82 15.16
CA PRO A 449 15.35 11.99 15.80
C PRO A 449 15.04 13.46 16.04
N LEU A 450 13.78 13.87 15.90
CA LEU A 450 13.37 15.26 16.00
C LEU A 450 12.43 15.51 17.18
N PHE A 451 11.20 15.01 17.11
CA PHE A 451 10.17 15.27 18.11
C PHE A 451 9.05 14.22 18.06
N GLU A 452 8.30 14.09 19.15
CA GLU A 452 7.05 13.34 19.19
C GLU A 452 5.87 14.21 18.72
N GLU A 453 4.97 13.64 17.93
CA GLU A 453 3.79 14.32 17.37
C GLU A 453 2.95 15.02 18.42
N ARG A 454 2.89 14.48 19.65
CA ARG A 454 2.19 15.09 20.78
C ARG A 454 2.67 16.52 21.06
N GLN A 455 3.96 16.80 20.84
CA GLN A 455 4.54 18.14 21.00
C GLN A 455 4.02 19.11 19.93
N LEU A 456 3.77 18.62 18.71
CA LEU A 456 3.19 19.40 17.62
C LEU A 456 1.70 19.65 17.86
N THR A 457 0.95 18.62 18.27
CA THR A 457 -0.50 18.71 18.51
C THR A 457 -0.86 19.53 19.74
N SER A 458 0.01 19.58 20.75
CA SER A 458 -0.20 20.41 21.95
C SER A 458 0.14 21.89 21.72
N MET A 459 0.81 22.21 20.62
CA MET A 459 1.25 23.56 20.32
C MET A 459 0.10 24.39 19.75
N ASP A 460 0.00 25.65 20.17
CA ASP A 460 -0.95 26.60 19.61
C ASP A 460 -0.60 26.87 18.13
N LYS A 461 -1.47 26.43 17.23
CA LYS A 461 -1.29 26.59 15.78
C LYS A 461 -1.14 28.05 15.36
N ARG A 462 -1.66 29.01 16.14
CA ARG A 462 -1.49 30.45 15.89
C ARG A 462 -0.03 30.91 16.00
N LEU A 463 0.81 30.13 16.69
CA LEU A 463 2.23 30.43 16.90
C LEU A 463 3.15 29.81 15.84
N TYR A 464 2.62 28.98 14.93
CA TYR A 464 3.44 28.22 13.99
C TYR A 464 4.31 29.09 13.09
N LEU A 465 3.80 30.26 12.68
CA LEU A 465 4.49 31.19 11.77
C LEU A 465 4.95 32.49 12.43
N SER A 466 4.68 32.66 13.73
CA SER A 466 4.99 33.88 14.49
C SER A 466 6.00 33.65 15.62
N SER A 467 6.43 32.40 15.84
CA SER A 467 7.35 32.01 16.91
C SER A 467 8.31 30.91 16.45
N PRO A 468 9.55 30.87 16.96
CA PRO A 468 10.55 29.88 16.55
C PRO A 468 10.30 28.46 17.05
N MET A 469 9.16 28.18 17.67
CA MET A 469 8.84 26.87 18.26
C MET A 469 8.91 25.73 17.25
N LEU A 470 8.33 25.90 16.05
CA LEU A 470 8.40 24.87 15.01
C LEU A 470 9.83 24.71 14.45
N TYR A 471 10.55 25.81 14.25
CA TYR A 471 11.96 25.74 13.84
C TYR A 471 12.80 24.95 14.84
N ASN A 472 12.59 25.20 16.14
CA ASN A 472 13.27 24.52 17.23
C ASN A 472 12.98 23.01 17.28
N LEU A 473 11.79 22.57 16.86
CA LEU A 473 11.45 21.14 16.78
C LEU A 473 12.00 20.48 15.52
N ILE A 474 11.98 21.18 14.38
CA ILE A 474 12.21 20.57 13.06
C ILE A 474 13.65 20.75 12.58
N TRP A 475 14.14 21.99 12.52
CA TRP A 475 15.39 22.32 11.84
C TRP A 475 16.57 22.49 12.80
N LYS A 476 16.33 22.99 14.01
CA LYS A 476 17.38 23.15 15.01
C LYS A 476 18.13 21.85 15.34
N PRO A 477 17.48 20.67 15.45
CA PRO A 477 18.22 19.40 15.64
C PRO A 477 19.18 19.06 14.49
N LEU A 478 18.98 19.63 13.30
CA LEU A 478 19.77 19.37 12.10
C LEU A 478 20.92 20.37 11.89
N GLU A 479 21.01 21.45 12.67
CA GLU A 479 21.97 22.54 12.47
C GLU A 479 23.43 22.06 12.40
N LYS A 480 23.78 21.05 13.20
CA LYS A 480 25.12 20.46 13.19
C LYS A 480 25.50 19.91 11.81
N GLU A 481 24.58 19.17 11.19
CA GLU A 481 24.80 18.54 9.89
C GLU A 481 24.71 19.57 8.74
N MET A 482 23.98 20.67 8.98
CA MET A 482 23.78 21.76 8.03
C MET A 482 24.92 22.78 7.95
N LYS A 483 26.00 22.62 8.72
CA LYS A 483 27.12 23.56 8.68
C LYS A 483 27.73 23.66 7.28
N GLY A 484 27.71 24.88 6.71
CA GLY A 484 28.21 25.15 5.35
C GLY A 484 27.28 24.69 4.22
N VAL A 485 26.02 24.35 4.53
CA VAL A 485 24.99 24.01 3.54
C VAL A 485 24.31 25.29 3.06
N THR A 486 24.24 25.47 1.74
CA THR A 486 23.56 26.61 1.08
C THR A 486 22.25 26.20 0.42
N THR A 487 22.05 24.90 0.18
CA THR A 487 20.82 24.38 -0.42
C THR A 487 20.39 23.09 0.26
N VAL A 488 19.13 23.05 0.70
CA VAL A 488 18.52 21.89 1.35
C VAL A 488 17.40 21.36 0.47
N TYR A 489 17.56 20.14 -0.01
CA TYR A 489 16.49 19.37 -0.65
C TYR A 489 15.82 18.54 0.42
N PHE A 490 14.51 18.71 0.62
CA PHE A 490 13.82 17.98 1.68
C PHE A 490 12.49 17.39 1.22
N ALA A 491 12.11 16.29 1.86
CA ALA A 491 10.85 15.61 1.60
C ALA A 491 10.11 15.36 2.92
N PRO A 492 8.96 16.04 3.16
CA PRO A 492 8.20 15.95 4.40
C PRO A 492 7.65 14.54 4.70
N SER A 493 7.14 14.36 5.92
CA SER A 493 6.34 13.19 6.34
C SER A 493 5.24 13.67 7.28
N GLY A 494 4.13 12.92 7.37
CA GLY A 494 3.03 13.23 8.28
C GLY A 494 2.50 14.66 8.14
N GLU A 495 2.25 15.33 9.26
CA GLU A 495 1.73 16.72 9.29
C GLU A 495 2.69 17.75 8.68
N LEU A 496 3.98 17.42 8.52
CA LEU A 496 4.94 18.33 7.90
C LEU A 496 4.63 18.60 6.42
N TYR A 497 3.84 17.75 5.74
CA TYR A 497 3.34 18.05 4.40
C TYR A 497 2.48 19.33 4.38
N ASN A 498 1.76 19.60 5.46
CA ASN A 498 0.79 20.69 5.57
C ASN A 498 1.39 22.00 6.11
N LEU A 499 2.68 22.03 6.44
CA LEU A 499 3.34 23.17 7.08
C LEU A 499 4.43 23.73 6.17
N PRO A 500 4.59 25.07 6.04
CA PRO A 500 5.66 25.68 5.25
C PRO A 500 6.99 25.65 6.04
N ILE A 501 7.50 24.46 6.33
CA ILE A 501 8.65 24.26 7.22
C ILE A 501 9.93 24.96 6.72
N GLU A 502 10.06 25.16 5.41
CA GLU A 502 11.12 25.93 4.75
C GLU A 502 11.13 27.41 5.12
N ASN A 503 10.00 27.98 5.55
CA ASN A 503 9.82 29.40 5.82
C ASN A 503 9.42 29.68 7.28
N LEU A 504 9.92 28.87 8.22
CA LEU A 504 9.64 29.05 9.64
C LEU A 504 10.50 30.19 10.23
N PRO A 505 9.96 31.00 11.15
CA PRO A 505 10.74 32.01 11.85
C PRO A 505 11.80 31.35 12.75
N ILE A 506 13.01 31.89 12.74
CA ILE A 506 14.12 31.52 13.65
C ILE A 506 14.15 32.44 14.86
N ASP A 507 13.80 33.70 14.65
CA ASP A 507 13.64 34.73 15.66
C ASP A 507 12.60 35.77 15.18
N GLY A 508 12.53 36.94 15.80
CA GLY A 508 11.55 37.98 15.49
C GLY A 508 11.72 38.67 14.13
N SER A 509 12.80 38.40 13.38
CA SER A 509 13.09 39.07 12.11
C SER A 509 13.67 38.17 11.02
N THR A 510 14.16 36.98 11.38
CA THR A 510 14.87 36.08 10.47
C THR A 510 14.04 34.84 10.21
N TYR A 511 13.84 34.50 8.95
CA TYR A 511 13.21 33.25 8.53
C TYR A 511 14.25 32.23 8.09
N ASN A 512 13.88 30.96 8.19
CA ASN A 512 14.76 29.86 7.80
C ASN A 512 15.20 29.96 6.34
N SER A 513 14.31 30.41 5.46
CA SER A 513 14.54 30.67 4.04
C SER A 513 15.56 31.79 3.77
N ASP A 514 15.78 32.72 4.71
CA ASP A 514 16.79 33.77 4.58
C ASP A 514 18.22 33.21 4.71
N LEU A 515 18.38 32.08 5.41
CA LEU A 515 19.70 31.49 5.65
C LEU A 515 20.21 30.63 4.49
N ARG A 516 19.31 30.04 3.70
CA ARG A 516 19.64 29.09 2.63
C ARG A 516 18.44 28.79 1.74
N SER A 517 18.72 28.28 0.54
CA SER A 517 17.68 27.84 -0.38
C SER A 517 17.09 26.50 0.07
N TYR A 518 15.76 26.38 0.05
CA TYR A 518 15.04 25.15 0.34
C TYR A 518 14.30 24.67 -0.92
N ARG A 519 14.38 23.37 -1.19
CA ARG A 519 13.70 22.70 -2.30
C ARG A 519 12.85 21.57 -1.73
N ARG A 520 11.54 21.78 -1.67
CA ARG A 520 10.56 20.77 -1.24
C ARG A 520 10.37 19.74 -2.35
N LEU A 521 10.51 18.46 -2.02
CA LEU A 521 10.36 17.31 -2.90
C LEU A 521 9.31 16.35 -2.33
N SER A 522 8.75 15.45 -3.16
CA SER A 522 7.95 14.32 -2.63
C SER A 522 8.82 13.20 -2.06
N SER A 523 10.06 13.11 -2.51
CA SER A 523 11.14 12.29 -1.96
C SER A 523 12.48 12.83 -2.45
N THR A 524 13.51 12.70 -1.64
CA THR A 524 14.88 13.03 -2.04
C THR A 524 15.40 12.17 -3.19
N ARG A 525 14.74 11.03 -3.49
CA ARG A 525 15.00 10.22 -4.69
C ARG A 525 14.91 11.04 -5.98
N GLN A 526 14.09 12.11 -6.00
CA GLN A 526 13.89 12.93 -7.20
C GLN A 526 15.20 13.51 -7.76
N LEU A 527 16.20 13.71 -6.91
CA LEU A 527 17.53 14.17 -7.32
C LEU A 527 18.25 13.18 -8.24
N ALA A 528 17.95 11.88 -8.10
CA ALA A 528 18.56 10.80 -8.84
C ALA A 528 17.67 10.24 -9.97
N LEU A 529 16.43 10.74 -10.11
CA LEU A 529 15.59 10.38 -11.24
C LEU A 529 16.25 10.86 -12.55
N ARG A 530 16.20 10.03 -13.58
CA ARG A 530 16.40 10.49 -14.96
C ARG A 530 15.18 11.29 -15.34
N ARG A 531 15.17 12.58 -15.03
CA ARG A 531 14.34 13.52 -15.77
C ARG A 531 15.21 14.03 -16.88
N ASP A 532 14.95 13.55 -18.11
CA ASP A 532 15.27 14.37 -19.26
C ASP A 532 14.60 15.71 -18.97
N GLY A 533 15.41 16.76 -18.84
CA GLY A 533 14.93 18.06 -18.43
C GLY A 533 13.87 18.47 -19.45
N VAL A 534 12.59 18.37 -19.07
CA VAL A 534 11.53 18.97 -19.87
C VAL A 534 11.81 20.45 -19.79
N GLU A 535 12.41 20.98 -20.86
CA GLU A 535 12.63 22.41 -20.99
C GLU A 535 11.24 23.05 -20.98
N VAL A 536 11.01 23.91 -19.99
CA VAL A 536 9.73 24.60 -19.88
C VAL A 536 9.72 25.61 -21.03
N GLU A 537 8.93 25.31 -22.04
CA GLU A 537 8.79 26.16 -23.23
C GLU A 537 7.49 26.95 -23.15
N LYS A 538 6.44 26.34 -22.58
CA LYS A 538 5.10 26.91 -22.52
C LYS A 538 4.48 26.79 -21.14
N ALA A 539 4.03 27.91 -20.59
CA ALA A 539 3.42 27.99 -19.27
C ALA A 539 1.99 28.54 -19.33
N ALA A 540 1.14 28.05 -18.43
CA ALA A 540 -0.14 28.70 -18.11
C ALA A 540 -0.10 29.16 -16.66
N VAL A 541 -0.48 30.41 -16.40
CA VAL A 541 -0.40 31.03 -15.08
C VAL A 541 -1.79 31.48 -14.67
N TYR A 542 -2.29 31.01 -13.53
CA TYR A 542 -3.61 31.37 -13.00
C TYR A 542 -3.47 32.14 -11.69
N GLY A 543 -4.22 33.23 -11.53
CA GLY A 543 -4.30 33.98 -10.27
C GLY A 543 -5.22 35.18 -10.36
N GLY A 544 -5.72 35.69 -9.24
CA GLY A 544 -6.65 36.82 -9.23
C GLY A 544 -8.00 36.49 -9.88
N LEU A 545 -8.47 35.25 -9.74
CA LEU A 545 -9.71 34.79 -10.38
C LEU A 545 -10.94 35.38 -9.69
N LYS A 546 -11.94 35.77 -10.50
CA LYS A 546 -13.23 36.25 -9.98
C LYS A 546 -14.21 35.09 -9.83
N TYR A 547 -14.40 34.67 -8.59
CA TYR A 547 -15.28 33.56 -8.24
C TYR A 547 -16.76 33.99 -8.16
N ASP A 548 -17.03 35.26 -7.87
CA ASP A 548 -18.36 35.88 -7.65
C ASP A 548 -18.96 36.56 -8.90
N THR A 549 -18.47 36.24 -10.10
CA THR A 549 -18.98 36.80 -11.36
C THR A 549 -20.32 36.18 -11.77
N ASP A 550 -21.19 36.97 -12.41
CA ASP A 550 -22.49 36.50 -12.90
C ASP A 550 -22.37 35.31 -13.88
N THR A 551 -23.33 34.41 -13.80
CA THR A 551 -23.32 33.14 -14.54
C THR A 551 -23.39 33.31 -16.05
N VAL A 552 -23.92 34.45 -16.55
CA VAL A 552 -24.01 34.76 -17.98
C VAL A 552 -22.64 35.13 -18.54
N THR A 553 -21.87 35.95 -17.82
CA THR A 553 -20.50 36.32 -18.19
C THR A 553 -19.59 35.09 -18.24
N LEU A 554 -19.70 34.19 -17.26
CA LEU A 554 -18.94 32.93 -17.24
C LEU A 554 -19.35 31.98 -18.38
N ALA A 555 -20.65 31.89 -18.70
CA ALA A 555 -21.13 31.09 -19.81
C ALA A 555 -20.62 31.61 -21.17
N ASN A 556 -20.63 32.93 -21.36
CA ASN A 556 -20.11 33.57 -22.58
C ASN A 556 -18.61 33.34 -22.77
N ASP A 557 -17.82 33.34 -21.70
CA ASP A 557 -16.38 33.03 -21.79
C ASP A 557 -16.14 31.55 -22.11
N SER A 558 -16.88 30.64 -21.46
CA SER A 558 -16.82 29.19 -21.72
C SER A 558 -17.08 28.84 -23.19
N HIS A 559 -17.96 29.58 -23.87
CA HIS A 559 -18.26 29.39 -25.29
C HIS A 559 -17.04 29.60 -26.21
N LYS A 560 -16.01 30.35 -25.80
CA LYS A 560 -14.76 30.54 -26.57
C LYS A 560 -13.95 29.25 -26.73
N TYR A 561 -14.16 28.27 -25.85
CA TYR A 561 -13.41 27.01 -25.81
C TYR A 561 -14.19 25.83 -26.41
N ARG A 562 -15.36 26.09 -27.02
CA ARG A 562 -16.17 25.07 -27.70
C ARG A 562 -15.62 24.85 -29.12
N THR A 563 -14.92 23.76 -29.36
CA THR A 563 -14.45 23.41 -30.72
C THR A 563 -15.61 22.93 -31.61
N ALA A 564 -15.47 23.14 -32.92
CA ALA A 564 -16.52 22.96 -33.94
C ALA A 564 -16.67 21.53 -34.49
N GLU A 565 -15.78 20.59 -34.13
CA GLU A 565 -15.92 19.18 -34.49
C GLU A 565 -16.32 18.33 -33.27
N PRO A 566 -17.40 17.52 -33.37
CA PRO A 566 -17.81 16.64 -32.30
C PRO A 566 -16.86 15.44 -32.25
N VAL A 567 -15.69 15.61 -31.64
CA VAL A 567 -14.99 14.47 -31.04
C VAL A 567 -15.97 13.87 -30.04
N GLN A 568 -16.23 12.57 -30.13
CA GLN A 568 -17.20 11.79 -29.35
C GLN A 568 -16.96 11.81 -27.81
N TRP A 569 -16.10 12.70 -27.30
CA TRP A 569 -15.52 12.76 -25.96
C TRP A 569 -15.87 13.99 -25.12
N SER A 570 -17.02 14.61 -25.35
CA SER A 570 -17.50 15.60 -24.38
C SER A 570 -19.02 15.59 -24.29
N SER A 571 -19.60 14.45 -23.93
CA SER A 571 -20.94 14.46 -23.35
C SER A 571 -20.85 15.16 -21.99
N ARG A 572 -21.11 16.46 -22.08
CA ARG A 572 -21.29 17.45 -21.01
C ARG A 572 -20.00 18.04 -20.43
N ALA A 573 -19.59 19.16 -21.02
CA ALA A 573 -19.56 20.38 -20.20
C ALA A 573 -20.98 20.60 -19.64
N VAL A 574 -21.35 19.87 -18.58
CA VAL A 574 -22.33 20.44 -17.66
C VAL A 574 -21.55 21.57 -17.03
N ALA A 575 -22.08 22.78 -17.11
CA ALA A 575 -21.64 23.85 -16.25
C ALA A 575 -22.04 23.49 -14.81
N ASP A 576 -21.41 22.50 -14.19
CA ASP A 576 -21.72 22.11 -12.81
C ASP A 576 -20.57 22.49 -11.89
N SER A 577 -20.62 23.79 -11.59
CA SER A 577 -20.19 24.42 -10.34
C SER A 577 -20.51 25.92 -10.35
N LEU A 578 -21.30 26.44 -11.30
CA LEU A 578 -21.71 27.86 -11.29
C LEU A 578 -22.47 28.23 -10.00
N ASN A 579 -23.12 27.25 -9.36
CA ASN A 579 -23.85 27.41 -8.10
C ASN A 579 -23.04 26.98 -6.85
N LEU A 580 -21.82 26.45 -7.01
CA LEU A 580 -20.96 25.94 -5.93
C LEU A 580 -19.89 26.97 -5.49
N ARG A 581 -19.91 28.18 -6.06
CA ARG A 581 -18.97 29.27 -5.73
C ARG A 581 -19.43 30.14 -4.56
N ASP A 582 -20.49 29.73 -3.86
CA ASP A 582 -21.01 30.47 -2.72
C ASP A 582 -19.97 30.47 -1.59
N GLY A 583 -19.41 31.65 -1.29
CA GLY A 583 -18.50 31.87 -0.15
C GLY A 583 -17.00 32.05 -0.46
N VAL A 584 -16.56 32.07 -1.73
CA VAL A 584 -15.15 32.38 -2.08
C VAL A 584 -15.05 33.75 -2.75
N TYR A 585 -14.41 34.71 -2.08
CA TYR A 585 -14.22 36.08 -2.58
C TYR A 585 -12.99 36.19 -3.50
N GLU A 586 -12.92 37.27 -4.29
CA GLU A 586 -11.72 37.62 -5.07
C GLU A 586 -10.47 37.66 -4.18
N LEU A 587 -9.37 37.08 -4.67
CA LEU A 587 -8.09 37.00 -3.95
C LEU A 587 -7.04 37.91 -4.61
N PRO A 588 -7.02 39.22 -4.31
CA PRO A 588 -6.23 40.19 -5.06
C PRO A 588 -4.71 39.91 -5.01
N ALA A 589 -4.20 39.35 -3.91
CA ALA A 589 -2.79 39.01 -3.79
C ALA A 589 -2.35 37.91 -4.77
N THR A 590 -3.23 36.97 -5.10
CA THR A 590 -2.92 35.92 -6.09
C THR A 590 -2.80 36.48 -7.50
N LYS A 591 -3.41 37.65 -7.76
CA LYS A 591 -3.24 38.37 -9.02
C LYS A 591 -1.81 38.89 -9.15
N ILE A 592 -1.30 39.52 -8.09
CA ILE A 592 0.06 40.06 -8.03
C ILE A 592 1.08 38.93 -8.22
N GLU A 593 0.91 37.82 -7.50
CA GLU A 593 1.77 36.64 -7.65
C GLU A 593 1.79 36.11 -9.09
N ALA A 594 0.60 35.94 -9.70
CA ALA A 594 0.49 35.44 -11.06
C ALA A 594 1.11 36.41 -12.08
N GLU A 595 0.88 37.72 -11.95
CA GLU A 595 1.48 38.73 -12.82
C GLU A 595 3.01 38.78 -12.70
N ASP A 596 3.54 38.69 -11.47
CA ASP A 596 4.99 38.68 -11.24
C ASP A 596 5.65 37.40 -11.80
N ILE A 597 5.00 36.25 -11.65
CA ILE A 597 5.47 34.98 -12.19
C ILE A 597 5.42 34.97 -13.72
N ASP A 598 4.32 35.43 -14.31
CA ASP A 598 4.17 35.55 -15.76
C ASP A 598 5.31 36.40 -16.35
N LYS A 599 5.58 37.57 -15.76
CA LYS A 599 6.71 38.43 -16.17
C LYS A 599 8.07 37.76 -16.00
N ALA A 600 8.27 36.98 -14.93
CA ALA A 600 9.50 36.23 -14.73
C ALA A 600 9.69 35.13 -15.80
N LEU A 601 8.61 34.45 -16.18
CA LEU A 601 8.60 33.44 -17.25
C LEU A 601 8.89 34.08 -18.62
N GLU A 602 8.26 35.21 -18.93
CA GLU A 602 8.57 35.98 -20.15
C GLU A 602 10.05 36.40 -20.21
N THR A 603 10.60 36.86 -19.07
CA THR A 603 12.01 37.25 -18.95
C THR A 603 12.94 36.05 -19.20
N ALA A 604 12.51 34.85 -18.77
CA ALA A 604 13.19 33.58 -19.04
C ALA A 604 12.96 33.05 -20.46
N ARG A 605 12.22 33.77 -21.32
CA ARG A 605 11.84 33.39 -22.69
C ARG A 605 10.94 32.15 -22.77
N ILE A 606 10.09 31.98 -21.78
CA ILE A 606 9.06 30.94 -21.75
C ILE A 606 7.76 31.55 -22.30
N ASP A 607 7.13 30.90 -23.27
CA ASP A 607 5.84 31.32 -23.83
C ASP A 607 4.74 31.11 -22.78
N THR A 608 4.24 32.19 -22.20
CA THR A 608 3.33 32.13 -21.05
C THR A 608 1.97 32.70 -21.40
N LYS A 609 0.93 32.13 -20.79
CA LYS A 609 -0.43 32.63 -20.88
C LYS A 609 -1.00 32.86 -19.48
N LEU A 610 -1.21 34.12 -19.16
CA LEU A 610 -1.83 34.56 -17.92
C LEU A 610 -3.37 34.47 -17.98
N TYR A 611 -3.94 33.87 -16.95
CA TYR A 611 -5.37 33.69 -16.75
C TYR A 611 -5.78 34.35 -15.42
N THR A 612 -6.33 35.55 -15.50
CA THR A 612 -6.83 36.31 -14.34
C THR A 612 -8.32 36.60 -14.46
N ASP A 613 -8.90 37.21 -13.43
CA ASP A 613 -10.24 37.76 -13.45
C ASP A 613 -11.29 36.75 -13.97
N THR A 614 -12.02 37.09 -15.04
CA THR A 614 -13.11 36.30 -15.61
C THR A 614 -12.67 35.33 -16.71
N ILE A 615 -11.41 35.39 -17.15
CA ILE A 615 -10.88 34.49 -18.19
C ILE A 615 -10.31 33.19 -17.60
N GLY A 616 -9.89 33.21 -16.33
CA GLY A 616 -9.48 32.01 -15.60
C GLY A 616 -10.69 31.21 -15.12
N THR A 617 -11.30 30.48 -16.06
CA THR A 617 -12.47 29.63 -15.81
C THR A 617 -12.08 28.15 -15.79
N GLU A 618 -12.94 27.30 -15.21
CA GLU A 618 -12.78 25.84 -15.31
C GLU A 618 -12.72 25.37 -16.77
N ALA A 619 -13.47 26.03 -17.67
CA ALA A 619 -13.41 25.77 -19.12
C ALA A 619 -12.03 26.10 -19.70
N SER A 620 -11.47 27.26 -19.36
CA SER A 620 -10.12 27.65 -19.77
C SER A 620 -9.05 26.68 -19.29
N PHE A 621 -9.22 26.15 -18.07
CA PHE A 621 -8.32 25.17 -17.46
C PHE A 621 -8.43 23.81 -18.14
N LYS A 622 -9.66 23.31 -18.35
CA LYS A 622 -9.90 22.06 -19.09
C LYS A 622 -9.38 22.12 -20.52
N ALA A 623 -9.42 23.29 -21.16
CA ALA A 623 -8.88 23.51 -22.50
C ALA A 623 -7.35 23.38 -22.58
N LEU A 624 -6.63 23.38 -21.46
CA LEU A 624 -5.20 23.06 -21.44
C LEU A 624 -4.93 21.58 -21.75
N SER A 625 -5.91 20.69 -21.53
CA SER A 625 -5.75 19.26 -21.81
C SER A 625 -5.53 19.03 -23.31
N GLY A 626 -4.40 18.43 -23.66
CA GLY A 626 -4.00 18.19 -25.05
C GLY A 626 -3.31 19.39 -25.72
N SER A 627 -3.08 20.48 -25.00
CA SER A 627 -2.23 21.59 -25.45
C SER A 627 -0.74 21.29 -25.24
N GLU A 628 0.13 22.11 -25.83
CA GLU A 628 1.60 22.04 -25.66
C GLU A 628 2.09 22.70 -24.35
N VAL A 629 1.20 23.15 -23.47
CA VAL A 629 1.58 23.74 -22.18
C VAL A 629 2.26 22.68 -21.29
N ASN A 630 3.53 22.91 -20.95
CA ASN A 630 4.36 21.98 -20.19
C ASN A 630 4.77 22.50 -18.79
N ALA A 631 4.33 23.71 -18.42
CA ALA A 631 4.29 24.20 -17.05
C ALA A 631 2.94 24.82 -16.68
N LEU A 632 2.52 24.63 -15.44
CA LEU A 632 1.28 25.19 -14.91
C LEU A 632 1.57 25.82 -13.56
N HIS A 633 1.27 27.10 -13.44
CA HIS A 633 1.24 27.82 -12.17
C HIS A 633 -0.21 28.13 -11.80
N ILE A 634 -0.59 27.81 -10.56
CA ILE A 634 -1.89 28.18 -9.99
C ILE A 634 -1.59 28.89 -8.67
N ALA A 635 -1.79 30.20 -8.64
CA ALA A 635 -1.71 30.99 -7.43
C ALA A 635 -2.92 30.63 -6.55
N THR A 636 -2.65 29.96 -5.43
CA THR A 636 -3.66 29.54 -4.45
C THR A 636 -3.40 30.16 -3.08
N HIS A 637 -4.24 29.87 -2.08
CA HIS A 637 -4.13 30.46 -0.75
C HIS A 637 -2.80 30.14 -0.04
N GLY A 638 -2.21 31.18 0.51
CA GLY A 638 -1.41 31.20 1.74
C GLY A 638 -1.61 32.59 2.32
N PHE A 639 -2.59 32.77 3.22
CA PHE A 639 -2.95 34.13 3.65
C PHE A 639 -1.86 34.77 4.49
N TYR A 640 -1.56 36.04 4.18
CA TYR A 640 -1.02 37.01 5.11
C TYR A 640 -1.98 38.19 5.11
N TRP A 641 -2.87 38.27 6.11
CA TRP A 641 -3.55 39.52 6.42
C TRP A 641 -2.55 40.41 7.14
N THR A 642 -2.44 41.66 6.73
CA THR A 642 -1.84 42.67 7.59
C THR A 642 -2.68 42.79 8.86
N GLU A 643 -2.06 43.18 9.98
CA GLU A 643 -2.75 43.43 11.26
C GLU A 643 -3.95 44.39 11.09
N ARG A 644 -3.83 45.33 10.12
CA ARG A 644 -4.88 46.27 9.73
C ARG A 644 -6.06 45.62 8.96
N GLU A 645 -5.81 44.58 8.18
CA GLU A 645 -6.87 43.89 7.43
C GLU A 645 -7.60 42.88 8.32
N ALA A 646 -6.87 42.18 9.18
CA ALA A 646 -7.45 41.27 10.16
C ALA A 646 -8.39 41.99 11.16
N THR A 647 -8.08 43.24 11.52
CA THR A 647 -8.90 44.09 12.40
C THR A 647 -10.22 44.56 11.77
N GLN A 648 -10.35 44.50 10.44
CA GLN A 648 -11.48 45.09 9.72
C GLN A 648 -12.45 44.05 9.12
N LEU A 649 -12.13 42.76 9.22
CA LEU A 649 -12.91 41.68 8.63
C LEU A 649 -13.65 40.88 9.71
N ASP A 650 -14.99 40.85 9.60
CA ASP A 650 -15.84 40.02 10.47
C ASP A 650 -15.50 38.52 10.26
N GLY A 651 -15.24 37.82 11.37
CA GLY A 651 -14.85 36.40 11.37
C GLY A 651 -13.35 36.11 11.51
N LEU A 652 -12.48 37.12 11.44
CA LEU A 652 -11.04 37.01 11.71
C LEU A 652 -10.63 37.54 13.10
N ALA A 653 -11.61 37.81 13.97
CA ALA A 653 -11.43 38.39 15.31
C ALA A 653 -10.47 37.62 16.23
N PHE A 654 -10.21 36.34 15.97
CA PHE A 654 -9.24 35.53 16.74
C PHE A 654 -7.77 35.95 16.51
N LEU A 655 -7.49 36.82 15.53
CA LEU A 655 -6.18 37.42 15.26
C LEU A 655 -5.96 38.75 16.01
N ASN A 656 -6.97 39.28 16.72
CA ASN A 656 -6.87 40.53 17.48
C ASN A 656 -6.59 40.29 18.96
N THR A 657 -5.47 40.82 19.46
CA THR A 657 -4.97 40.61 20.83
C THR A 657 -5.53 41.55 21.90
N ASP A 658 -6.45 42.47 21.57
CA ASP A 658 -6.97 43.47 22.53
C ASP A 658 -8.50 43.53 22.58
N MET A 659 -9.14 42.47 23.08
CA MET A 659 -10.50 42.60 23.62
C MET A 659 -10.50 42.22 25.11
N PRO A 660 -10.84 43.16 26.02
CA PRO A 660 -11.12 42.79 27.40
C PRO A 660 -12.30 41.84 27.42
N THR A 661 -12.22 40.80 28.25
CA THR A 661 -13.36 39.99 28.66
C THR A 661 -14.51 40.90 29.10
N VAL A 662 -15.50 41.09 28.24
CA VAL A 662 -16.80 41.61 28.64
C VAL A 662 -17.71 40.40 28.82
N VAL A 663 -17.99 40.16 30.10
CA VAL A 663 -19.10 39.34 30.59
C VAL A 663 -20.43 39.99 30.17
N GLN A 664 -21.47 39.17 30.02
CA GLN A 664 -22.93 39.46 29.92
C GLN A 664 -23.49 39.31 28.50
N GLU A 665 -24.54 38.54 28.22
CA GLU A 665 -25.54 37.82 29.05
C GLU A 665 -25.93 36.49 28.38
#